data_AF-A0A6F9ZUL4-F1
#
_entry.id   AF-A0A6F9ZUL4-F1
#
_cell.length_a   1.000
_cell.length_b   1.000
_cell.length_c   1.000
_cell.angle_alpha   90.00
_cell.angle_beta   90.00
_cell.angle_gamma   90.00
#
_symmetry.space_group_name_H-M   'P 1'
#
loop_
_entity.id
_entity.type
_entity.pdbx_description
1 polymer ?
#
loop_
_entity_poly.entity_id
_entity_poly.type
_entity_poly.pdbx_seq_one_letter_code
_entity_poly.pdbx_strand_id
1 'polypeptide(L)'
;ELEKAEKEKKEVEENIQRINIILDEVERQLAQLKKERDEAIRYRELQEKLHRIKAMISYKKKLDIEEQIADIQRQIESYEKEKAKLESEKAKKKEEYQKAKAKLQEIENKIAQSGGEEAKKLTEKINDLRTEIAKLEERISNIKNSMKQLNQEKLNLKRSLDKVGKELSSLDDEIKELVSSISQKEQEKDSIEKELKELRESLKESDKASMELSKELAKLRKEYDDLIQRKHELNLEKEREGNKLDTLKSKLSELEKTRETYETEIKDANWRIEEVKKERSRAIKRKEHLERKIFEKRKEEAELNQQLREINLAVRRLEGEYARLKAEIEANESIRKGYTTAVLKILEARDRGELKGIHGTVAELARVDPKYEIAMQIAGGNRLQAIIVDDDEVAAKAIEYLRKHNLGRATFLPLNKMVVGKPRAKALLAVEDEKSHGFAMNLVSFKKEYEGAFWYVFGDTVVVEDLDTARKWMGGVRLVTLKGDLIEASGAMIGGSTEKVISFSQVDRSKLDEIEDKLRKTAELRDSLIEKIESIRKEMEEMLKEKAEIEGKLSVDITEIEARKREFEAKLDVMVKEIERKTSEMKEIEERVKTIESELDDIGKRLEEINRLKEEKGKLLVKGKKEGLVEKLKELEENLLRVKEELVSMNGELETLKKKKTLLETKREEMESRIQEIERELQENERAVRELKAKKDKQVEEMETLISLETTQSTKLKGLSEEKDRIYREMVRMETEMDKISTRIESYVDLISRAKYRLSTVEDALKEVEKEIERYADVIENVSEKEIPSLDSLMESLRLTEENMRELEPVNMRALEEYEHQEERKKKLEEDIKKLREQKRNLNKVAKEIAKRKKDRFFEVFNEINDNFRDIYAELSGGGEAYLELENKDDPFAGGMNIKVRPKGKKVHNISALSGGEKSMASLALIFAIQRYDPSPFYVLDEIDMYLDNINAEAVSRMIKENSSFAQFILISLRKVTLKEADHIYGITMREDGISEIIGAVDLSAIGPHGEISVGGGRG
;
A
#
# COMPACT_ATOMS: atom_id res chain seq x y z
N GLU A 1 -31.26 36.05 -52.94
CA GLU A 1 -30.18 36.64 -52.11
C GLU A 1 -30.70 37.20 -50.79
N LEU A 2 -31.76 38.03 -50.79
CA LEU A 2 -32.34 38.58 -49.56
C LEU A 2 -32.81 37.49 -48.58
N GLU A 3 -33.54 36.48 -49.06
CA GLU A 3 -33.94 35.31 -48.24
C GLU A 3 -32.75 34.54 -47.66
N LYS A 4 -31.62 34.50 -48.38
CA LYS A 4 -30.39 33.86 -47.91
C LYS A 4 -29.75 34.66 -46.78
N ALA A 5 -29.68 35.99 -46.91
CA ALA A 5 -29.17 36.88 -45.86
C ALA A 5 -30.05 36.87 -44.59
N GLU A 6 -31.37 36.77 -44.74
CA GLU A 6 -32.29 36.65 -43.60
C GLU A 6 -32.17 35.29 -42.89
N LYS A 7 -32.00 34.20 -43.65
CA LYS A 7 -31.75 32.88 -43.09
C LYS A 7 -30.43 32.82 -42.33
N GLU A 8 -29.34 33.30 -42.93
CA GLU A 8 -28.02 33.37 -42.27
C GLU A 8 -28.05 34.25 -41.01
N LYS A 9 -28.81 35.35 -41.04
CA LYS A 9 -29.02 36.20 -39.86
C LYS A 9 -29.72 35.44 -38.72
N LYS A 10 -30.76 34.67 -39.04
CA LYS A 10 -31.49 33.87 -38.05
C LYS A 10 -30.60 32.78 -37.44
N GLU A 11 -29.78 32.12 -38.25
CA GLU A 11 -28.79 31.14 -37.79
C GLU A 11 -27.75 31.78 -36.85
N VAL A 12 -27.26 32.99 -37.17
CA VAL A 12 -26.35 33.73 -36.29
C VAL A 12 -27.02 34.14 -34.98
N GLU A 13 -28.31 34.51 -34.99
CA GLU A 13 -29.07 34.83 -33.77
C GLU A 13 -29.27 33.60 -32.86
N GLU A 14 -29.63 32.46 -33.43
CA GLU A 14 -29.77 31.21 -32.70
C GLU A 14 -28.43 30.75 -32.11
N ASN A 15 -27.33 30.92 -32.85
CA ASN A 15 -25.99 30.59 -32.35
C ASN A 15 -25.56 31.49 -31.20
N ILE A 16 -25.83 32.81 -31.26
CA ILE A 16 -25.58 33.72 -30.13
C ILE A 16 -26.39 33.29 -28.90
N GLN A 17 -27.67 32.93 -29.06
CA GLN A 17 -28.49 32.46 -27.95
C GLN A 17 -27.94 31.17 -27.30
N ARG A 18 -27.52 30.20 -28.11
CA ARG A 18 -26.90 28.96 -27.62
C ARG A 18 -25.61 29.22 -26.85
N ILE A 19 -24.73 30.06 -27.39
CA ILE A 19 -23.45 30.39 -26.73
C ILE A 19 -23.70 31.15 -25.42
N ASN A 20 -24.69 32.04 -25.35
CA ASN A 20 -25.05 32.72 -24.09
C ASN A 20 -25.52 31.73 -23.01
N ILE A 21 -26.30 30.71 -23.36
CA ILE A 21 -26.74 29.68 -22.39
C ILE A 21 -25.52 28.95 -21.81
N ILE A 22 -24.56 28.58 -22.68
CA ILE A 22 -23.32 27.92 -22.25
C ILE A 22 -22.47 28.88 -21.41
N LEU A 23 -22.43 30.17 -21.75
CA LEU A 23 -21.71 31.18 -20.99
C LEU A 23 -22.28 31.32 -19.56
N ASP A 24 -23.60 31.41 -19.42
CA ASP A 24 -24.26 31.48 -18.10
C ASP A 24 -23.97 30.24 -17.24
N GLU A 25 -23.89 29.06 -17.86
CA GLU A 25 -23.50 27.82 -17.17
C GLU A 25 -22.04 27.87 -16.72
N VAL A 26 -21.12 28.27 -17.59
CA VAL A 26 -19.69 28.43 -17.27
C VAL A 26 -19.47 29.47 -16.18
N GLU A 27 -20.23 30.57 -16.17
CA GLU A 27 -20.16 31.59 -15.11
C GLU A 27 -20.61 31.05 -13.75
N ARG A 28 -21.66 30.22 -13.71
CA ARG A 28 -22.10 29.56 -12.47
C ARG A 28 -21.07 28.56 -11.97
N GLN A 29 -20.50 27.75 -12.87
CA GLN A 29 -19.43 26.82 -12.54
C GLN A 29 -18.19 27.55 -12.00
N LEU A 30 -17.80 28.67 -12.63
CA LEU A 30 -16.71 29.51 -12.15
C LEU A 30 -16.97 30.09 -10.76
N ALA A 31 -18.19 30.53 -10.46
CA ALA A 31 -18.53 31.06 -9.14
C ALA A 31 -18.41 29.99 -8.03
N GLN A 32 -18.77 28.74 -8.34
CA GLN A 32 -18.58 27.61 -7.43
C GLN A 32 -17.11 27.25 -7.29
N LEU A 33 -16.41 27.03 -8.41
CA LEU A 33 -14.98 26.69 -8.44
C LEU A 33 -14.12 27.77 -7.77
N LYS A 34 -14.53 29.04 -7.79
CA LYS A 34 -13.83 30.12 -7.10
C LYS A 34 -13.77 29.90 -5.58
N LYS A 35 -14.89 29.47 -4.98
CA LYS A 35 -14.94 29.19 -3.53
C LYS A 35 -14.06 27.99 -3.18
N GLU A 36 -14.21 26.92 -3.96
CA GLU A 36 -13.41 25.70 -3.79
C GLU A 36 -11.90 25.97 -4.00
N ARG A 37 -11.55 26.83 -4.97
CA ARG A 37 -10.18 27.31 -5.21
C ARG A 37 -9.64 28.10 -4.02
N ASP A 38 -10.42 29.05 -3.50
CA ASP A 38 -9.98 29.88 -2.36
C ASP A 38 -9.78 29.04 -1.09
N GLU A 39 -10.60 28.00 -0.89
CA GLU A 39 -10.41 26.97 0.15
C GLU A 39 -9.16 26.12 -0.11
N ALA A 40 -8.92 25.69 -1.36
CA ALA A 40 -7.73 24.95 -1.76
C ALA A 40 -6.43 25.75 -1.58
N ILE A 41 -6.45 27.06 -1.85
CA ILE A 41 -5.31 27.96 -1.61
C ILE A 41 -5.00 28.02 -0.11
N ARG A 42 -6.01 28.25 0.74
CA ARG A 42 -5.83 28.29 2.19
C ARG A 42 -5.34 26.96 2.75
N TYR A 43 -5.87 25.86 2.24
CA TYR A 43 -5.43 24.52 2.62
C TYR A 43 -3.95 24.28 2.25
N ARG A 44 -3.52 24.72 1.06
CA ARG A 44 -2.11 24.67 0.64
C ARG A 44 -1.20 25.51 1.54
N GLU A 45 -1.62 26.73 1.88
CA GLU A 45 -0.88 27.60 2.80
C GLU A 45 -0.74 26.98 4.20
N LEU A 46 -1.81 26.35 4.71
CA LEU A 46 -1.77 25.62 5.99
C LEU A 46 -0.88 24.38 5.90
N GLN A 47 -0.88 23.67 4.77
CA GLN A 47 0.00 22.51 4.53
C GLN A 47 1.48 22.93 4.51
N GLU A 48 1.82 24.05 3.86
CA GLU A 48 3.17 24.62 3.91
C GLU A 48 3.56 25.07 5.33
N LYS A 49 2.64 25.71 6.06
CA LYS A 49 2.84 26.09 7.46
C LYS A 49 3.05 24.87 8.36
N LEU A 50 2.26 23.81 8.17
CA LEU A 50 2.37 22.54 8.88
C LEU A 50 3.75 21.91 8.65
N HIS A 51 4.21 21.92 7.39
CA HIS A 51 5.51 21.40 7.00
C HIS A 51 6.65 22.19 7.68
N ARG A 52 6.55 23.53 7.73
CA ARG A 52 7.50 24.39 8.47
C ARG A 52 7.51 24.13 9.97
N ILE A 53 6.36 23.99 10.61
CA ILE A 53 6.27 23.72 12.05
C ILE A 53 6.90 22.36 12.38
N LYS A 54 6.63 21.32 11.58
CA LYS A 54 7.24 19.99 11.77
C LYS A 54 8.76 20.03 11.63
N ALA A 55 9.26 20.76 10.63
CA ALA A 55 10.69 20.99 10.46
C ALA A 55 11.33 21.69 11.68
N MET A 56 10.68 22.75 12.19
CA MET A 56 11.14 23.47 13.39
C MET A 56 11.11 22.59 14.65
N ILE A 57 10.13 21.71 14.80
CA ILE A 57 10.04 20.76 15.92
C ILE A 57 11.22 19.78 15.89
N SER A 58 11.48 19.15 14.74
CA SER A 58 12.60 18.20 14.62
C SER A 58 13.93 18.89 14.85
N TYR A 59 14.10 20.12 14.34
CA TYR A 59 15.30 20.91 14.59
C TYR A 59 15.44 21.33 16.07
N LYS A 60 14.35 21.72 16.75
CA LYS A 60 14.38 22.03 18.19
C LYS A 60 14.74 20.82 19.04
N LYS A 61 14.20 19.64 18.71
CA LYS A 61 14.58 18.37 19.33
C LYS A 61 16.06 18.06 19.15
N LYS A 62 16.61 18.33 17.95
CA LYS A 62 18.05 18.19 17.69
C LYS A 62 18.87 19.04 18.67
N LEU A 63 18.55 20.34 18.78
CA LEU A 63 19.24 21.25 19.69
C LEU A 63 19.18 20.78 21.16
N ASP A 64 18.01 20.33 21.62
CA ASP A 64 17.84 19.85 23.00
C ASP A 64 18.64 18.55 23.27
N ILE A 65 18.73 17.66 22.28
CA ILE A 65 19.53 16.44 22.35
C ILE A 65 21.04 16.77 22.32
N GLU A 66 21.46 17.71 21.48
CA GLU A 66 22.85 18.19 21.42
C GLU A 66 23.27 18.86 22.73
N GLU A 67 22.38 19.63 23.38
CA GLU A 67 22.63 20.19 24.70
C GLU A 67 22.79 19.09 25.77
N GLN A 68 21.94 18.05 25.74
CA GLN A 68 22.09 16.91 26.63
C GLN A 68 23.40 16.14 26.40
N ILE A 69 23.82 15.98 25.15
CA ILE A 69 25.12 15.38 24.80
C ILE A 69 26.25 16.22 25.40
N ALA A 70 26.22 17.53 25.22
CA ALA A 70 27.23 18.44 25.77
C ALA A 70 27.29 18.39 27.31
N ASP A 71 26.13 18.26 27.98
CA ASP A 71 26.07 18.08 29.44
C ASP A 71 26.70 16.77 29.90
N ILE A 72 26.36 15.65 29.24
CA ILE A 72 26.91 14.34 29.57
C ILE A 72 28.42 14.30 29.29
N GLN A 73 28.87 14.91 28.19
CA GLN A 73 30.30 15.05 27.88
C GLN A 73 31.03 15.87 28.95
N ARG A 74 30.47 17.00 29.40
CA ARG A 74 31.02 17.79 30.53
C ARG A 74 31.10 16.97 31.83
N GLN A 75 30.10 16.11 32.10
CA GLN A 75 30.13 15.20 33.25
C GLN A 75 31.25 14.17 33.13
N ILE A 76 31.41 13.56 31.95
CA ILE A 76 32.49 12.61 31.67
C ILE A 76 33.85 13.29 31.86
N GLU A 77 34.06 14.48 31.29
CA GLU A 77 35.29 15.25 31.46
C GLU A 77 35.59 15.56 32.94
N SER A 78 34.56 15.95 33.70
CA SER A 78 34.72 16.19 35.14
C SER A 78 35.16 14.94 35.90
N TYR A 79 34.55 13.79 35.60
CA TYR A 79 34.92 12.52 36.22
C TYR A 79 36.30 12.03 35.78
N GLU A 80 36.65 12.18 34.51
CA GLU A 80 37.98 11.85 33.98
C GLU A 80 39.06 12.74 34.61
N LYS A 81 38.76 14.03 34.86
CA LYS A 81 39.67 14.95 35.56
C LYS A 81 39.90 14.56 37.02
N GLU A 82 38.84 14.22 37.75
CA GLU A 82 38.97 13.74 39.15
C GLU A 82 39.68 12.39 39.22
N LYS A 83 39.39 11.48 38.28
CA LYS A 83 40.11 10.21 38.14
C LYS A 83 41.61 10.46 37.87
N ALA A 84 41.95 11.33 36.92
CA ALA A 84 43.34 11.66 36.59
C ALA A 84 44.08 12.31 37.76
N LYS A 85 43.39 13.13 38.56
CA LYS A 85 43.93 13.68 39.80
C LYS A 85 44.24 12.58 40.82
N LEU A 86 43.31 11.64 41.04
CA LEU A 86 43.53 10.49 41.92
C LEU A 86 44.63 9.56 41.40
N GLU A 87 44.71 9.34 40.08
CA GLU A 87 45.80 8.57 39.46
C GLU A 87 47.14 9.28 39.62
N SER A 88 47.20 10.60 39.52
CA SER A 88 48.40 11.40 39.80
C SER A 88 48.80 11.34 41.27
N GLU A 89 47.83 11.41 42.21
CA GLU A 89 48.07 11.23 43.64
C GLU A 89 48.59 9.81 43.93
N LYS A 90 47.99 8.78 43.33
CA LYS A 90 48.46 7.39 43.41
C LYS A 90 49.85 7.24 42.82
N ALA A 91 50.15 7.89 41.70
CA ALA A 91 51.46 7.85 41.05
C ALA A 91 52.53 8.56 41.89
N LYS A 92 52.22 9.72 42.50
CA LYS A 92 53.12 10.40 43.45
C LYS A 92 53.37 9.52 44.67
N LYS A 93 52.33 8.91 45.25
CA LYS A 93 52.47 7.97 46.37
C LYS A 93 53.25 6.73 45.97
N LYS A 94 53.07 6.23 44.75
CA LYS A 94 53.87 5.14 44.17
C LYS A 94 55.32 5.56 43.97
N GLU A 95 55.60 6.77 43.53
CA GLU A 95 56.96 7.30 43.39
C GLU A 95 57.62 7.50 44.75
N GLU A 96 56.91 8.03 45.74
CA GLU A 96 57.35 8.09 47.14
C GLU A 96 57.64 6.69 47.67
N TYR A 97 56.75 5.72 47.40
CA TYR A 97 56.96 4.31 47.73
C TYR A 97 58.18 3.72 47.00
N GLN A 98 58.40 4.03 45.72
CA GLN A 98 59.57 3.56 44.97
C GLN A 98 60.86 4.25 45.43
N LYS A 99 60.82 5.53 45.84
CA LYS A 99 61.96 6.22 46.45
C LYS A 99 62.27 5.65 47.82
N ALA A 100 61.24 5.37 48.62
CA ALA A 100 61.37 4.67 49.89
C ALA A 100 61.95 3.26 49.66
N LYS A 101 61.45 2.51 48.68
CA LYS A 101 61.95 1.19 48.27
C LYS A 101 63.38 1.25 47.74
N ALA A 102 63.73 2.24 46.94
CA ALA A 102 65.08 2.43 46.40
C ALA A 102 66.05 2.85 47.50
N LYS A 103 65.64 3.71 48.44
CA LYS A 103 66.41 4.02 49.66
C LYS A 103 66.56 2.78 50.53
N LEU A 104 65.50 1.99 50.69
CA LEU A 104 65.56 0.70 51.38
C LEU A 104 66.58 -0.21 50.71
N GLN A 105 66.57 -0.29 49.39
CA GLN A 105 67.48 -1.11 48.60
C GLN A 105 68.90 -0.55 48.56
N GLU A 106 69.10 0.76 48.60
CA GLU A 106 70.40 1.42 48.71
C GLU A 106 70.99 1.21 50.10
N ILE A 107 70.16 1.27 51.14
CA ILE A 107 70.52 0.90 52.51
C ILE A 107 70.86 -0.59 52.57
N GLU A 108 70.06 -1.47 51.98
CA GLU A 108 70.33 -2.91 51.88
C GLU A 108 71.60 -3.19 51.06
N ASN A 109 71.88 -2.41 50.00
CA ASN A 109 73.11 -2.52 49.21
C ASN A 109 74.33 -1.96 49.95
N LYS A 110 74.20 -0.88 50.73
CA LYS A 110 75.25 -0.35 51.61
C LYS A 110 75.54 -1.33 52.75
N ILE A 111 74.51 -1.97 53.27
CA ILE A 111 74.58 -3.11 54.19
C ILE A 111 75.34 -4.27 53.54
N ALA A 112 74.96 -4.66 52.32
CA ALA A 112 75.57 -5.76 51.58
C ALA A 112 77.02 -5.49 51.10
N GLN A 113 77.35 -4.26 50.68
CA GLN A 113 78.71 -3.87 50.28
C GLN A 113 79.65 -3.70 51.47
N SER A 114 79.15 -3.15 52.58
CA SER A 114 79.94 -2.99 53.80
C SER A 114 80.11 -4.30 54.58
N GLY A 115 79.34 -5.34 54.24
CA GLY A 115 79.32 -6.62 54.95
C GLY A 115 79.82 -7.85 54.16
N GLY A 116 80.32 -7.70 52.93
CA GLY A 116 80.94 -8.78 52.15
C GLY A 116 79.95 -9.85 51.62
N GLU A 117 80.47 -10.94 51.02
CA GLU A 117 79.66 -12.10 50.56
C GLU A 117 78.87 -12.77 51.70
N GLU A 118 79.38 -12.67 52.93
CA GLU A 118 78.69 -13.17 54.12
C GLU A 118 77.45 -12.33 54.44
N ALA A 119 77.51 -11.00 54.38
CA ALA A 119 76.33 -10.16 54.56
C ALA A 119 75.27 -10.38 53.48
N LYS A 120 75.65 -10.58 52.21
CA LYS A 120 74.66 -10.92 51.15
C LYS A 120 73.90 -12.22 51.44
N LYS A 121 74.60 -13.27 51.87
CA LYS A 121 73.96 -14.54 52.26
C LYS A 121 73.08 -14.38 53.51
N LEU A 122 73.47 -13.49 54.43
CA LEU A 122 72.65 -13.08 55.56
C LEU A 122 71.39 -12.32 55.10
N THR A 123 71.50 -11.36 54.18
CA THR A 123 70.36 -10.58 53.66
C THR A 123 69.39 -11.43 52.82
N GLU A 124 69.88 -12.38 52.02
CA GLU A 124 69.05 -13.37 51.31
C GLU A 124 68.27 -14.25 52.29
N LYS A 125 68.94 -14.80 53.31
CA LYS A 125 68.27 -15.55 54.39
C LYS A 125 67.25 -14.69 55.16
N ILE A 126 67.55 -13.42 55.42
CA ILE A 126 66.60 -12.48 56.04
C ILE A 126 65.37 -12.26 55.15
N ASN A 127 65.55 -12.12 53.82
CA ASN A 127 64.43 -11.94 52.89
C ASN A 127 63.58 -13.21 52.70
N ASP A 128 64.22 -14.38 52.72
CA ASP A 128 63.51 -15.66 52.73
C ASP A 128 62.70 -15.81 54.03
N LEU A 129 63.29 -15.51 55.19
CA LEU A 129 62.60 -15.49 56.48
C LEU A 129 61.46 -14.46 56.50
N ARG A 130 61.61 -13.27 55.90
CA ARG A 130 60.52 -12.28 55.77
C ARG A 130 59.36 -12.81 54.94
N THR A 131 59.66 -13.51 53.84
CA THR A 131 58.64 -14.11 52.98
C THR A 131 57.91 -15.24 53.71
N GLU A 132 58.62 -16.05 54.48
CA GLU A 132 58.02 -17.08 55.31
C GLU A 132 57.16 -16.48 56.44
N ILE A 133 57.63 -15.42 57.10
CA ILE A 133 56.89 -14.69 58.13
C ILE A 133 55.58 -14.12 57.55
N ALA A 134 55.61 -13.49 56.37
CA ALA A 134 54.41 -12.95 55.71
C ALA A 134 53.38 -14.05 55.41
N LYS A 135 53.83 -15.22 54.92
CA LYS A 135 52.97 -16.40 54.70
C LYS A 135 52.40 -16.94 56.01
N LEU A 136 53.19 -16.96 57.08
CA LEU A 136 52.71 -17.35 58.41
C LEU A 136 51.69 -16.35 58.96
N GLU A 137 51.87 -15.04 58.74
CA GLU A 137 50.92 -14.00 59.16
C GLU A 137 49.59 -14.09 58.44
N GLU A 138 49.60 -14.28 57.13
CA GLU A 138 48.38 -14.51 56.33
C GLU A 138 47.63 -15.75 56.84
N ARG A 139 48.36 -16.85 57.07
CA ARG A 139 47.78 -18.09 57.60
C ARG A 139 47.20 -17.92 59.01
N ILE A 140 47.88 -17.18 59.88
CA ILE A 140 47.37 -16.83 61.21
C ILE A 140 46.12 -15.95 61.11
N SER A 141 46.09 -14.98 60.19
CA SER A 141 44.94 -14.10 59.96
C SER A 141 43.70 -14.88 59.50
N ASN A 142 43.88 -15.79 58.55
CA ASN A 142 42.81 -16.65 58.04
C ASN A 142 42.24 -17.57 59.13
N ILE A 143 43.11 -18.21 59.93
CA ILE A 143 42.67 -19.04 61.05
C ILE A 143 41.95 -18.19 62.11
N LYS A 144 42.41 -16.96 62.41
CA LYS A 144 41.72 -16.04 63.33
C LYS A 144 40.33 -15.61 62.83
N ASN A 145 40.16 -15.37 61.53
CA ASN A 145 38.85 -15.06 60.96
C ASN A 145 37.90 -16.26 61.08
N SER A 146 38.39 -17.47 60.83
CA SER A 146 37.64 -18.71 61.07
C SER A 146 37.24 -18.87 62.55
N MET A 147 38.17 -18.65 63.49
CA MET A 147 37.86 -18.65 64.92
C MET A 147 36.81 -17.61 65.32
N LYS A 148 36.75 -16.45 64.64
CA LYS A 148 35.73 -15.43 64.90
C LYS A 148 34.34 -15.90 64.46
N GLN A 149 34.25 -16.57 63.31
CA GLN A 149 33.00 -17.16 62.82
C GLN A 149 32.53 -18.31 63.73
N LEU A 150 33.43 -19.23 64.09
CA LEU A 150 33.15 -20.32 65.03
C LEU A 150 32.71 -19.82 66.41
N ASN A 151 33.29 -18.72 66.92
CA ASN A 151 32.84 -18.10 68.17
C ASN A 151 31.43 -17.50 68.06
N GLN A 152 31.08 -16.92 66.91
CA GLN A 152 29.73 -16.40 66.69
C GLN A 152 28.69 -17.54 66.63
N GLU A 153 29.03 -18.65 65.97
CA GLU A 153 28.22 -19.88 65.93
C GLU A 153 28.02 -20.45 67.34
N LYS A 154 29.11 -20.59 68.11
CA LYS A 154 29.10 -21.00 69.51
C LYS A 154 28.19 -20.12 70.38
N LEU A 155 28.23 -18.80 70.20
CA LEU A 155 27.42 -17.87 70.99
C LEU A 155 25.92 -18.00 70.67
N ASN A 156 25.58 -18.23 69.40
CA ASN A 156 24.21 -18.52 68.97
C ASN A 156 23.73 -19.87 69.53
N LEU A 157 24.55 -20.92 69.46
CA LEU A 157 24.24 -22.24 70.04
C LEU A 157 24.05 -22.16 71.56
N LYS A 158 24.88 -21.39 72.28
CA LYS A 158 24.69 -21.16 73.73
C LYS A 158 23.37 -20.47 74.08
N ARG A 159 22.92 -19.51 73.25
CA ARG A 159 21.61 -18.86 73.43
C ARG A 159 20.45 -19.84 73.20
N SER A 160 20.58 -20.72 72.22
CA SER A 160 19.60 -21.79 71.98
C SER A 160 19.61 -22.82 73.12
N LEU A 161 20.79 -23.16 73.64
CA LEU A 161 20.96 -24.04 74.79
C LEU A 161 20.26 -23.49 76.04
N ASP A 162 20.37 -22.19 76.32
CA ASP A 162 19.68 -21.55 77.45
C ASP A 162 18.15 -21.66 77.35
N LYS A 163 17.59 -21.53 76.14
CA LYS A 163 16.16 -21.72 75.90
C LYS A 163 15.72 -23.15 76.16
N VAL A 164 16.44 -24.12 75.59
CA VAL A 164 16.19 -25.56 75.80
C VAL A 164 16.36 -25.93 77.28
N GLY A 165 17.34 -25.33 77.97
CA GLY A 165 17.55 -25.52 79.41
C GLY A 165 16.38 -25.04 80.27
N LYS A 166 15.76 -23.90 79.91
CA LYS A 166 14.54 -23.40 80.58
C LYS A 166 13.34 -24.34 80.36
N GLU A 167 13.16 -24.85 79.14
CA GLU A 167 12.12 -25.84 78.83
C GLU A 167 12.34 -27.17 79.59
N LEU A 168 13.59 -27.63 79.69
CA LEU A 168 13.94 -28.80 80.49
C LEU A 168 13.67 -28.59 81.98
N SER A 169 13.95 -27.40 82.52
CA SER A 169 13.65 -27.08 83.93
C SER A 169 12.15 -27.15 84.22
N SER A 170 11.31 -26.58 83.34
CA SER A 170 9.85 -26.69 83.50
C SER A 170 9.36 -28.13 83.43
N LEU A 171 9.92 -28.94 82.52
CA LEU A 171 9.58 -30.36 82.42
C LEU A 171 10.04 -31.15 83.65
N ASP A 172 11.18 -30.81 84.22
CA ASP A 172 11.70 -31.46 85.43
C ASP A 172 10.81 -31.21 86.65
N ASP A 173 10.23 -30.01 86.75
CA ASP A 173 9.30 -29.69 87.82
C ASP A 173 7.96 -30.42 87.63
N GLU A 174 7.43 -30.52 86.40
CA GLU A 174 6.27 -31.36 86.06
C GLU A 174 6.52 -32.85 86.38
N ILE A 175 7.71 -33.37 86.03
CA ILE A 175 8.11 -34.75 86.33
C ILE A 175 8.24 -34.98 87.84
N LYS A 176 8.84 -34.05 88.60
CA LYS A 176 8.96 -34.18 90.06
C LYS A 176 7.60 -34.23 90.73
N GLU A 177 6.66 -33.40 90.30
CA GLU A 177 5.30 -33.36 90.83
C GLU A 177 4.57 -34.70 90.57
N LEU A 178 4.72 -35.25 89.37
CA LEU A 178 4.15 -36.54 88.99
C LEU A 178 4.84 -37.72 89.72
N VAL A 179 6.17 -37.70 89.89
CA VAL A 179 6.93 -38.70 90.65
C VAL A 179 6.55 -38.67 92.13
N SER A 180 6.35 -37.49 92.72
CA SER A 180 5.84 -37.38 94.09
C SER A 180 4.46 -38.02 94.23
N SER A 181 3.59 -37.82 93.25
CA SER A 181 2.26 -38.44 93.20
C SER A 181 2.34 -39.97 93.07
N ILE A 182 3.24 -40.48 92.23
CA ILE A 182 3.54 -41.91 92.10
C ILE A 182 4.10 -42.48 93.41
N SER A 183 5.02 -41.78 94.08
CA SER A 183 5.60 -42.23 95.35
C SER A 183 4.56 -42.34 96.46
N GLN A 184 3.59 -41.43 96.53
CA GLN A 184 2.47 -41.54 97.46
C GLN A 184 1.63 -42.79 97.18
N LYS A 185 1.38 -43.09 95.90
CA LYS A 185 0.67 -44.31 95.47
C LYS A 185 1.50 -45.59 95.67
N GLU A 186 2.82 -45.53 95.55
CA GLU A 186 3.73 -46.63 95.89
C GLU A 186 3.79 -46.88 97.39
N GLN A 187 3.74 -45.85 98.25
CA GLN A 187 3.61 -46.03 99.69
C GLN A 187 2.26 -46.67 100.06
N GLU A 188 1.18 -46.27 99.38
CA GLU A 188 -0.13 -46.92 99.49
C GLU A 188 -0.01 -48.41 99.13
N LYS A 189 0.67 -48.75 98.03
CA LYS A 189 0.97 -50.13 97.61
C LYS A 189 1.85 -50.89 98.62
N ASP A 190 2.95 -50.30 99.10
CA ASP A 190 3.90 -50.93 100.03
C ASP A 190 3.28 -51.19 101.40
N SER A 191 2.37 -50.32 101.85
CA SER A 191 1.60 -50.56 103.07
C SER A 191 0.75 -51.83 102.92
N ILE A 192 0.06 -51.98 101.78
CA ILE A 192 -0.72 -53.17 101.42
C ILE A 192 0.19 -54.40 101.29
N GLU A 193 1.40 -54.28 100.72
CA GLU A 193 2.39 -55.38 100.60
C GLU A 193 3.04 -55.77 101.93
N LYS A 194 3.28 -54.82 102.84
CA LYS A 194 3.82 -55.07 104.17
C LYS A 194 2.82 -55.81 105.05
N GLU A 195 1.54 -55.41 104.99
CA GLU A 195 0.45 -56.18 105.60
C GLU A 195 0.41 -57.62 105.07
N LEU A 196 0.63 -57.81 103.76
CA LEU A 196 0.82 -59.11 103.11
C LEU A 196 2.08 -59.86 103.59
N LYS A 197 3.19 -59.17 103.87
CA LYS A 197 4.49 -59.75 104.27
C LYS A 197 4.51 -60.17 105.74
N GLU A 198 3.97 -59.37 106.65
CA GLU A 198 3.80 -59.74 108.06
C GLU A 198 2.92 -60.98 108.17
N LEU A 199 1.86 -61.04 107.36
CA LEU A 199 1.03 -62.23 107.18
C LEU A 199 1.89 -63.45 106.79
N ARG A 200 2.92 -63.28 105.96
CA ARG A 200 3.84 -64.32 105.48
C ARG A 200 5.00 -64.65 106.43
N GLU A 201 5.56 -63.68 107.17
CA GLU A 201 6.66 -63.90 108.13
C GLU A 201 6.20 -64.69 109.36
N SER A 202 4.92 -64.56 109.74
CA SER A 202 4.27 -65.47 110.68
C SER A 202 4.39 -66.96 110.28
N LEU A 203 4.70 -67.25 109.00
CA LEU A 203 4.98 -68.61 108.52
C LEU A 203 6.46 -69.06 108.64
N LYS A 204 7.48 -68.20 108.85
CA LYS A 204 8.92 -68.49 108.61
C LYS A 204 9.84 -68.90 109.80
N GLU A 205 9.43 -68.80 111.06
CA GLU A 205 10.27 -69.01 112.27
C GLU A 205 10.74 -70.46 112.57
N SER A 206 11.04 -71.31 111.58
CA SER A 206 11.37 -72.74 111.78
C SER A 206 12.65 -73.22 111.07
N ASP A 207 13.59 -73.77 111.84
CA ASP A 207 14.65 -74.77 111.51
C ASP A 207 16.03 -74.44 110.90
N LYS A 208 17.04 -75.22 111.36
CA LYS A 208 18.47 -75.22 111.00
C LYS A 208 18.74 -75.71 109.56
N ALA A 209 17.87 -76.58 109.02
CA ALA A 209 17.90 -76.99 107.60
C ALA A 209 17.62 -75.81 106.65
N SER A 210 16.91 -74.78 107.13
CA SER A 210 16.67 -73.55 106.39
C SER A 210 17.94 -72.69 106.24
N MET A 211 18.97 -72.87 107.10
CA MET A 211 20.22 -72.08 107.06
C MET A 211 21.21 -72.56 105.98
N GLU A 212 21.37 -73.86 105.77
CA GLU A 212 22.24 -74.38 104.68
C GLU A 212 21.64 -74.09 103.31
N LEU A 213 20.32 -74.27 103.18
CA LEU A 213 19.55 -73.88 101.98
C LEU A 213 19.69 -72.37 101.71
N SER A 214 19.76 -71.55 102.76
CA SER A 214 19.99 -70.10 102.65
C SER A 214 21.41 -69.74 102.16
N LYS A 215 22.45 -70.49 102.53
CA LYS A 215 23.83 -70.25 102.04
C LYS A 215 24.00 -70.60 100.56
N GLU A 216 23.37 -71.69 100.10
CA GLU A 216 23.37 -72.03 98.68
C GLU A 216 22.54 -71.04 97.86
N LEU A 217 21.40 -70.60 98.41
CA LEU A 217 20.63 -69.49 97.85
C LEU A 217 21.45 -68.19 97.78
N ALA A 218 22.40 -67.96 98.69
CA ALA A 218 23.29 -66.79 98.66
C ALA A 218 24.38 -66.87 97.57
N LYS A 219 24.97 -68.05 97.31
CA LYS A 219 25.91 -68.22 96.17
C LYS A 219 25.22 -68.06 94.82
N LEU A 220 24.05 -68.69 94.67
CA LEU A 220 23.21 -68.54 93.48
C LEU A 220 22.76 -67.09 93.30
N ARG A 221 22.52 -66.33 94.37
CA ARG A 221 22.28 -64.88 94.31
C ARG A 221 23.50 -64.12 93.77
N LYS A 222 24.71 -64.42 94.23
CA LYS A 222 25.91 -63.71 93.73
C LYS A 222 26.16 -63.95 92.23
N GLU A 223 26.06 -65.20 91.77
CA GLU A 223 26.18 -65.53 90.33
C GLU A 223 25.05 -64.89 89.51
N TYR A 224 23.84 -64.84 90.07
CA TYR A 224 22.69 -64.13 89.48
C TYR A 224 22.94 -62.61 89.37
N ASP A 225 23.51 -62.00 90.39
CA ASP A 225 23.80 -60.57 90.44
C ASP A 225 24.91 -60.19 89.44
N ASP A 226 25.99 -60.97 89.34
CA ASP A 226 27.08 -60.77 88.37
C ASP A 226 26.58 -60.93 86.91
N LEU A 227 25.71 -61.92 86.65
CA LEU A 227 25.11 -62.12 85.33
C LEU A 227 24.06 -61.04 84.98
N ILE A 228 23.32 -60.53 85.98
CA ILE A 228 22.44 -59.36 85.79
C ILE A 228 23.26 -58.12 85.44
N GLN A 229 24.41 -57.90 86.10
CA GLN A 229 25.29 -56.78 85.78
C GLN A 229 25.83 -56.89 84.35
N ARG A 230 26.31 -58.07 83.95
CA ARG A 230 26.79 -58.31 82.57
C ARG A 230 25.66 -58.17 81.54
N LYS A 231 24.46 -58.65 81.84
CA LYS A 231 23.25 -58.46 81.02
C LYS A 231 22.91 -56.97 80.88
N HIS A 232 23.09 -56.18 81.93
CA HIS A 232 22.84 -54.75 81.88
C HIS A 232 23.87 -54.03 80.99
N GLU A 233 25.16 -54.36 81.11
CA GLU A 233 26.22 -53.81 80.24
C GLU A 233 25.97 -54.11 78.75
N LEU A 234 25.65 -55.36 78.42
CA LEU A 234 25.36 -55.75 77.03
C LEU A 234 24.05 -55.14 76.50
N ASN A 235 23.05 -54.91 77.36
CA ASN A 235 21.84 -54.18 76.96
C ASN A 235 22.14 -52.70 76.63
N LEU A 236 23.01 -52.04 77.39
CA LEU A 236 23.44 -50.67 77.09
C LEU A 236 24.25 -50.60 75.79
N GLU A 237 25.10 -51.61 75.53
CA GLU A 237 25.84 -51.72 74.28
C GLU A 237 24.91 -51.97 73.08
N LYS A 238 23.92 -52.86 73.25
CA LYS A 238 22.86 -53.10 72.28
C LYS A 238 22.06 -51.82 71.97
N GLU A 239 21.68 -51.06 73.00
CA GLU A 239 20.93 -49.81 72.84
C GLU A 239 21.76 -48.75 72.08
N ARG A 240 23.06 -48.64 72.37
CA ARG A 240 23.97 -47.73 71.65
C ARG A 240 24.12 -48.10 70.18
N GLU A 241 24.36 -49.36 69.86
CA GLU A 241 24.48 -49.80 68.47
C GLU A 241 23.12 -49.76 67.75
N GLY A 242 22.01 -50.03 68.45
CA GLY A 242 20.65 -49.86 67.96
C GLY A 242 20.32 -48.40 67.60
N ASN A 243 20.67 -47.44 68.47
CA ASN A 243 20.50 -46.02 68.18
C ASN A 243 21.33 -45.57 66.97
N LYS A 244 22.58 -46.04 66.84
CA LYS A 244 23.40 -45.78 65.64
C LYS A 244 22.75 -46.35 64.39
N LEU A 245 22.20 -47.56 64.47
CA LEU A 245 21.50 -48.22 63.38
C LEU A 245 20.26 -47.43 62.94
N ASP A 246 19.43 -46.97 63.88
CA ASP A 246 18.22 -46.18 63.59
C ASP A 246 18.56 -44.81 62.98
N THR A 247 19.64 -44.19 63.46
CA THR A 247 20.16 -42.94 62.89
C THR A 247 20.66 -43.16 61.45
N LEU A 248 21.36 -44.27 61.20
CA LEU A 248 21.83 -44.63 59.86
C LEU A 248 20.67 -44.95 58.91
N LYS A 249 19.66 -45.69 59.39
CA LYS A 249 18.44 -46.02 58.64
C LYS A 249 17.66 -44.78 58.24
N SER A 250 17.52 -43.82 59.17
CA SER A 250 16.87 -42.54 58.89
C SER A 250 17.63 -41.74 57.82
N LYS A 251 18.96 -41.67 57.92
CA LYS A 251 19.80 -41.00 56.91
C LYS A 251 19.74 -41.71 55.56
N LEU A 252 19.79 -43.04 55.53
CA LEU A 252 19.64 -43.83 54.30
C LEU A 252 18.30 -43.55 53.62
N SER A 253 17.20 -43.51 54.38
CA SER A 253 15.87 -43.19 53.87
C SER A 253 15.81 -41.77 53.28
N GLU A 254 16.43 -40.77 53.92
CA GLU A 254 16.53 -39.41 53.37
C GLU A 254 17.34 -39.35 52.07
N LEU A 255 18.49 -40.04 52.03
CA LEU A 255 19.33 -40.10 50.83
C LEU A 255 18.62 -40.83 49.68
N GLU A 256 17.90 -41.93 49.96
CA GLU A 256 17.11 -42.68 48.98
C GLU A 256 15.94 -41.85 48.43
N LYS A 257 15.25 -41.10 49.29
CA LYS A 257 14.20 -40.16 48.85
C LYS A 257 14.76 -39.07 47.96
N THR A 258 15.95 -38.56 48.28
CA THR A 258 16.67 -37.57 47.46
C THR A 258 17.11 -38.17 46.12
N ARG A 259 17.58 -39.42 46.11
CA ARG A 259 17.90 -40.18 44.88
C ARG A 259 16.68 -40.28 43.95
N GLU A 260 15.53 -40.67 44.51
CA GLU A 260 14.27 -40.79 43.76
C GLU A 260 13.81 -39.46 43.17
N THR A 261 14.01 -38.35 43.90
CA THR A 261 13.74 -37.01 43.34
C THR A 261 14.63 -36.69 42.14
N TYR A 262 15.94 -36.94 42.20
CA TYR A 262 16.82 -36.71 41.06
C TYR A 262 16.52 -37.64 39.88
N GLU A 263 16.20 -38.91 40.12
CA GLU A 263 15.74 -39.83 39.06
C GLU A 263 14.47 -39.34 38.37
N THR A 264 13.53 -38.76 39.14
CA THR A 264 12.28 -38.20 38.62
C THR A 264 12.54 -36.96 37.77
N GLU A 265 13.39 -36.04 38.25
CA GLU A 265 13.80 -34.85 37.49
C GLU A 265 14.50 -35.21 36.17
N ILE A 266 15.35 -36.24 36.17
CA ILE A 266 16.00 -36.74 34.95
C ILE A 266 14.98 -37.35 33.98
N LYS A 267 13.99 -38.10 34.48
CA LYS A 267 12.89 -38.64 33.65
C LYS A 267 12.06 -37.52 33.03
N ASP A 268 11.70 -36.50 33.81
CA ASP A 268 10.96 -35.33 33.35
C ASP A 268 11.74 -34.53 32.30
N ALA A 269 13.04 -34.33 32.52
CA ALA A 269 13.92 -33.67 31.55
C ALA A 269 14.03 -34.49 30.24
N ASN A 270 14.14 -35.82 30.32
CA ASN A 270 14.15 -36.69 29.14
C ASN A 270 12.83 -36.63 28.36
N TRP A 271 11.71 -36.65 29.07
CA TRP A 271 10.39 -36.54 28.45
C TRP A 271 10.21 -35.19 27.73
N ARG A 272 10.59 -34.07 28.37
CA ARG A 272 10.60 -32.74 27.73
C ARG A 272 11.50 -32.70 26.50
N ILE A 273 12.70 -33.26 26.57
CA ILE A 273 13.63 -33.32 25.42
C ILE A 273 13.00 -34.08 24.26
N GLU A 274 12.35 -35.22 24.51
CA GLU A 274 11.63 -35.96 23.47
C GLU A 274 10.46 -35.18 22.87
N GLU A 275 9.68 -34.51 23.71
CA GLU A 275 8.53 -33.72 23.29
C GLU A 275 8.98 -32.56 22.38
N VAL A 276 9.96 -31.77 22.82
CA VAL A 276 10.53 -30.66 22.05
C VAL A 276 11.18 -31.18 20.75
N LYS A 277 11.84 -32.34 20.76
CA LYS A 277 12.37 -32.97 19.53
C LYS A 277 11.27 -33.38 18.55
N LYS A 278 10.14 -33.93 19.03
CA LYS A 278 8.99 -34.29 18.19
C LYS A 278 8.33 -33.04 17.60
N GLU A 279 8.14 -32.00 18.39
CA GLU A 279 7.61 -30.72 17.92
C GLU A 279 8.52 -30.07 16.87
N ARG A 280 9.83 -30.05 17.14
CA ARG A 280 10.84 -29.55 16.20
C ARG A 280 10.83 -30.33 14.89
N SER A 281 10.71 -31.67 14.94
CA SER A 281 10.60 -32.49 13.73
C SER A 281 9.33 -32.19 12.92
N ARG A 282 8.18 -31.99 13.58
CA ARG A 282 6.92 -31.59 12.92
C ARG A 282 7.03 -30.19 12.30
N ALA A 283 7.63 -29.25 13.02
CA ALA A 283 7.88 -27.88 12.56
C ALA A 283 8.80 -27.86 11.32
N ILE A 284 9.87 -28.66 11.32
CA ILE A 284 10.79 -28.80 10.17
C ILE A 284 10.03 -29.33 8.95
N LYS A 285 9.26 -30.43 9.08
CA LYS A 285 8.49 -30.99 7.96
C LYS A 285 7.47 -30.00 7.39
N ARG A 286 6.84 -29.21 8.26
CA ARG A 286 5.86 -28.17 7.86
C ARG A 286 6.55 -27.01 7.16
N LYS A 287 7.72 -26.56 7.65
CA LYS A 287 8.58 -25.57 6.98
C LYS A 287 8.99 -26.05 5.58
N GLU A 288 9.50 -27.27 5.44
CA GLU A 288 9.89 -27.84 4.14
C GLU A 288 8.71 -27.94 3.16
N HIS A 289 7.50 -28.22 3.67
CA HIS A 289 6.29 -28.21 2.86
C HIS A 289 5.91 -26.80 2.38
N LEU A 290 5.97 -25.79 3.26
CA LEU A 290 5.72 -24.39 2.90
C LEU A 290 6.77 -23.86 1.91
N GLU A 291 8.05 -24.20 2.10
CA GLU A 291 9.11 -23.80 1.17
C GLU A 291 8.89 -24.33 -0.25
N ARG A 292 8.44 -25.58 -0.38
CA ARG A 292 8.06 -26.14 -1.69
C ARG A 292 6.87 -25.40 -2.31
N LYS A 293 5.81 -25.15 -1.54
CA LYS A 293 4.64 -24.41 -2.02
C LYS A 293 4.97 -22.98 -2.44
N ILE A 294 5.78 -22.27 -1.65
CA ILE A 294 6.25 -20.92 -1.98
C ILE A 294 7.08 -20.95 -3.28
N PHE A 295 7.92 -21.97 -3.47
CA PHE A 295 8.68 -22.14 -4.70
C PHE A 295 7.77 -22.39 -5.92
N GLU A 296 6.77 -23.26 -5.79
CA GLU A 296 5.77 -23.52 -6.83
C GLU A 296 4.99 -22.24 -7.20
N LYS A 297 4.52 -21.49 -6.20
CA LYS A 297 3.81 -20.22 -6.39
C LYS A 297 4.68 -19.13 -7.03
N ARG A 298 5.96 -19.03 -6.64
CA ARG A 298 6.92 -18.13 -7.31
C ARG A 298 7.13 -18.48 -8.78
N LYS A 299 7.15 -19.78 -9.10
CA LYS A 299 7.25 -20.24 -10.50
C LYS A 299 5.99 -19.85 -11.28
N GLU A 300 4.82 -20.07 -10.71
CA GLU A 300 3.52 -19.67 -11.29
C GLU A 300 3.46 -18.13 -11.51
N GLU A 301 3.89 -17.34 -10.53
CA GLU A 301 3.98 -15.88 -10.63
C GLU A 301 4.93 -15.44 -11.77
N ALA A 302 6.08 -16.12 -11.93
CA ALA A 302 7.05 -15.81 -12.98
C ALA A 302 6.49 -16.10 -14.39
N GLU A 303 5.77 -17.21 -14.55
CA GLU A 303 5.10 -17.58 -15.81
C GLU A 303 3.99 -16.58 -16.16
N LEU A 304 3.16 -16.18 -15.20
CA LEU A 304 2.11 -15.18 -15.41
C LEU A 304 2.69 -13.79 -15.72
N ASN A 305 3.77 -13.38 -15.06
CA ASN A 305 4.46 -12.13 -15.37
C ASN A 305 5.07 -12.13 -16.78
N GLN A 306 5.52 -13.29 -17.27
CA GLN A 306 5.95 -13.42 -18.66
C GLN A 306 4.78 -13.22 -19.62
N GLN A 307 3.65 -13.88 -19.39
CA GLN A 307 2.44 -13.71 -20.19
C GLN A 307 1.95 -12.26 -20.17
N LEU A 308 1.98 -11.60 -19.01
CA LEU A 308 1.60 -10.20 -18.87
C LEU A 308 2.49 -9.27 -19.70
N ARG A 309 3.81 -9.55 -19.78
CA ARG A 309 4.72 -8.79 -20.65
C ARG A 309 4.37 -8.96 -22.13
N GLU A 310 4.10 -10.19 -22.57
CA GLU A 310 3.70 -10.48 -23.95
C GLU A 310 2.38 -9.78 -24.32
N ILE A 311 1.39 -9.83 -23.42
CA ILE A 311 0.10 -9.15 -23.57
C ILE A 311 0.28 -7.63 -23.63
N ASN A 312 1.10 -7.03 -22.77
CA ASN A 312 1.36 -5.58 -22.80
C ASN A 312 2.02 -5.12 -24.10
N LEU A 313 2.91 -5.94 -24.68
CA LEU A 313 3.47 -5.66 -26.01
C LEU A 313 2.40 -5.75 -27.10
N ALA A 314 1.49 -6.73 -27.02
CA ALA A 314 0.36 -6.86 -27.94
C ALA A 314 -0.60 -5.67 -27.86
N VAL A 315 -0.93 -5.21 -26.65
CA VAL A 315 -1.78 -4.01 -26.43
C VAL A 315 -1.15 -2.79 -27.08
N ARG A 316 0.14 -2.50 -26.81
CA ARG A 316 0.85 -1.35 -27.41
C ARG A 316 0.87 -1.40 -28.94
N ARG A 317 1.03 -2.59 -29.51
CA ARG A 317 0.99 -2.78 -30.96
C ARG A 317 -0.40 -2.46 -31.53
N LEU A 318 -1.45 -3.00 -30.91
CA LEU A 318 -2.84 -2.77 -31.33
C LEU A 318 -3.25 -1.30 -31.15
N GLU A 319 -2.83 -0.63 -30.07
CA GLU A 319 -3.04 0.81 -29.85
C GLU A 319 -2.38 1.65 -30.97
N GLY A 320 -1.15 1.29 -31.36
CA GLY A 320 -0.46 1.95 -32.47
C GLY A 320 -1.14 1.74 -33.82
N GLU A 321 -1.62 0.52 -34.10
CA GLU A 321 -2.37 0.20 -35.32
C GLU A 321 -3.72 0.95 -35.36
N TYR A 322 -4.44 1.00 -34.22
CA TYR A 322 -5.69 1.74 -34.07
C TYR A 322 -5.50 3.24 -34.29
N ALA A 323 -4.51 3.85 -33.64
CA ALA A 323 -4.22 5.28 -33.79
C ALA A 323 -3.89 5.66 -35.24
N ARG A 324 -3.14 4.80 -35.95
CA ARG A 324 -2.82 5.00 -37.37
C ARG A 324 -4.07 4.95 -38.26
N LEU A 325 -4.89 3.92 -38.11
CA LEU A 325 -6.13 3.75 -38.89
C LEU A 325 -7.15 4.85 -38.60
N LYS A 326 -7.26 5.27 -37.34
CA LYS A 326 -8.13 6.38 -36.93
C LYS A 326 -7.68 7.70 -37.58
N ALA A 327 -6.39 8.01 -37.53
CA ALA A 327 -5.83 9.19 -38.19
C ALA A 327 -6.03 9.17 -39.71
N GLU A 328 -5.92 7.99 -40.34
CA GLU A 328 -6.19 7.80 -41.77
C GLU A 328 -7.68 8.07 -42.10
N ILE A 329 -8.62 7.60 -41.27
CA ILE A 329 -10.06 7.86 -41.46
C ILE A 329 -10.39 9.34 -41.25
N GLU A 330 -9.86 9.98 -40.21
CA GLU A 330 -10.08 11.40 -39.90
C GLU A 330 -9.52 12.32 -41.01
N ALA A 331 -8.36 11.97 -41.58
CA ALA A 331 -7.83 12.65 -42.76
C ALA A 331 -8.76 12.52 -43.97
N ASN A 332 -9.44 11.37 -44.14
CA ASN A 332 -10.38 11.15 -45.24
C ASN A 332 -11.75 11.83 -45.06
N GLU A 333 -12.21 12.11 -43.84
CA GLU A 333 -13.45 12.90 -43.64
C GLU A 333 -13.31 14.35 -44.12
N SER A 334 -12.08 14.87 -44.16
CA SER A 334 -11.77 16.19 -44.73
C SER A 334 -11.98 16.26 -46.26
N ILE A 335 -12.12 15.12 -46.95
CA ILE A 335 -12.31 14.98 -48.42
C ILE A 335 -13.73 15.33 -48.88
N ARG A 336 -14.74 15.32 -47.99
CA ARG A 336 -16.13 15.71 -48.33
C ARG A 336 -16.28 17.22 -48.64
N LYS A 337 -15.22 18.03 -48.54
CA LYS A 337 -15.20 19.49 -48.72
C LYS A 337 -15.32 20.00 -50.18
N GLY A 338 -15.47 19.13 -51.18
CA GLY A 338 -15.63 19.51 -52.60
C GLY A 338 -16.97 19.15 -53.26
N TYR A 339 -17.81 18.33 -52.61
CA TYR A 339 -19.09 17.88 -53.18
C TYR A 339 -20.21 18.91 -53.03
N THR A 340 -21.11 18.98 -54.00
CA THR A 340 -22.35 19.74 -53.85
C THR A 340 -23.26 19.15 -52.78
N THR A 341 -24.04 20.00 -52.11
CA THR A 341 -24.99 19.59 -51.05
C THR A 341 -25.96 18.50 -51.52
N ALA A 342 -26.38 18.55 -52.79
CA ALA A 342 -27.25 17.54 -53.40
C ALA A 342 -26.59 16.16 -53.43
N VAL A 343 -25.33 16.10 -53.87
CA VAL A 343 -24.56 14.84 -53.95
C VAL A 343 -24.30 14.29 -52.55
N LEU A 344 -23.90 15.14 -51.60
CA LEU A 344 -23.70 14.72 -50.19
C LEU A 344 -24.97 14.12 -49.59
N LYS A 345 -26.14 14.73 -49.81
CA LYS A 345 -27.40 14.23 -49.26
C LYS A 345 -27.87 12.92 -49.89
N ILE A 346 -27.54 12.69 -51.16
CA ILE A 346 -27.82 11.40 -51.82
C ILE A 346 -26.87 10.31 -51.32
N LEU A 347 -25.58 10.61 -51.14
CA LEU A 347 -24.64 9.67 -50.53
C LEU A 347 -25.03 9.35 -49.08
N GLU A 348 -25.46 10.34 -48.30
CA GLU A 348 -26.00 10.11 -46.95
C GLU A 348 -27.28 9.24 -46.97
N ALA A 349 -28.18 9.44 -47.94
CA ALA A 349 -29.39 8.62 -48.08
C ALA A 349 -29.07 7.18 -48.53
N ARG A 350 -28.02 7.00 -49.34
CA ARG A 350 -27.42 5.69 -49.65
C ARG A 350 -26.87 5.04 -48.39
N ASP A 351 -26.05 5.75 -47.63
CA ASP A 351 -25.37 5.25 -46.43
C ASP A 351 -26.38 4.87 -45.32
N ARG A 352 -27.54 5.55 -45.25
CA ARG A 352 -28.67 5.19 -44.37
C ARG A 352 -29.57 4.07 -44.91
N GLY A 353 -29.36 3.62 -46.16
CA GLY A 353 -30.15 2.59 -46.82
C GLY A 353 -31.54 3.03 -47.31
N GLU A 354 -31.82 4.34 -47.33
CA GLU A 354 -33.07 4.93 -47.82
C GLU A 354 -33.20 4.85 -49.34
N LEU A 355 -32.07 4.99 -50.06
CA LEU A 355 -31.98 4.81 -51.51
C LEU A 355 -31.06 3.64 -51.83
N LYS A 356 -31.59 2.64 -52.54
CA LYS A 356 -30.87 1.45 -53.00
C LYS A 356 -30.51 1.58 -54.49
N GLY A 357 -29.42 0.92 -54.90
CA GLY A 357 -28.92 0.91 -56.28
C GLY A 357 -28.00 2.09 -56.65
N ILE A 358 -27.46 2.78 -55.64
CA ILE A 358 -26.47 3.86 -55.79
C ILE A 358 -25.08 3.31 -55.49
N HIS A 359 -24.18 3.31 -56.48
CA HIS A 359 -22.83 2.74 -56.35
C HIS A 359 -21.83 3.70 -55.71
N GLY A 360 -22.02 5.02 -55.91
CA GLY A 360 -21.12 6.05 -55.41
C GLY A 360 -20.81 7.09 -56.49
N THR A 361 -19.95 8.05 -56.18
CA THR A 361 -19.51 9.05 -57.17
C THR A 361 -18.37 8.54 -58.03
N VAL A 362 -18.15 9.13 -59.22
CA VAL A 362 -16.99 8.79 -60.07
C VAL A 362 -15.67 8.98 -59.30
N ALA A 363 -15.56 10.01 -58.46
CA ALA A 363 -14.38 10.22 -57.61
C ALA A 363 -14.18 9.14 -56.52
N GLU A 364 -15.25 8.61 -55.94
CA GLU A 364 -15.22 7.53 -54.94
C GLU A 364 -14.82 6.18 -55.57
N LEU A 365 -15.09 6.00 -56.86
CA LEU A 365 -14.90 4.75 -57.61
C LEU A 365 -13.66 4.75 -58.51
N ALA A 366 -12.86 5.82 -58.47
CA ALA A 366 -11.65 6.00 -59.27
C ALA A 366 -10.38 5.86 -58.43
N ARG A 367 -9.32 5.28 -58.99
CA ARG A 367 -7.96 5.33 -58.45
C ARG A 367 -7.01 5.92 -59.48
N VAL A 368 -6.23 6.92 -59.09
CA VAL A 368 -5.29 7.62 -59.97
C VAL A 368 -3.92 7.64 -59.30
N ASP A 369 -2.85 7.51 -60.08
CA ASP A 369 -1.48 7.69 -59.56
C ASP A 369 -1.30 9.16 -59.09
N PRO A 370 -0.69 9.41 -57.91
CA PRO A 370 -0.45 10.77 -57.40
C PRO A 370 0.18 11.73 -58.42
N LYS A 371 1.01 11.22 -59.34
CA LYS A 371 1.64 12.01 -60.41
C LYS A 371 0.62 12.68 -61.34
N TYR A 372 -0.51 12.03 -61.60
CA TYR A 372 -1.54 12.50 -62.52
C TYR A 372 -2.77 13.08 -61.81
N GLU A 373 -2.77 13.10 -60.47
CA GLU A 373 -3.94 13.43 -59.67
C GLU A 373 -4.51 14.81 -60.02
N ILE A 374 -3.67 15.85 -60.05
CA ILE A 374 -4.09 17.22 -60.37
C ILE A 374 -4.68 17.32 -61.78
N ALA A 375 -4.02 16.71 -62.77
CA ALA A 375 -4.48 16.69 -64.16
C ALA A 375 -5.83 15.98 -64.30
N MET A 376 -6.00 14.85 -63.62
CA MET A 376 -7.24 14.06 -63.66
C MET A 376 -8.38 14.74 -62.90
N GLN A 377 -8.07 15.37 -61.77
CA GLN A 377 -9.03 16.18 -61.03
C GLN A 377 -9.60 17.32 -61.88
N ILE A 378 -8.73 18.01 -62.62
CA ILE A 378 -9.12 19.14 -63.46
C ILE A 378 -9.80 18.68 -64.76
N ALA A 379 -9.32 17.59 -65.38
CA ALA A 379 -9.96 17.00 -66.56
C ALA A 379 -11.39 16.54 -66.29
N GLY A 380 -11.63 15.94 -65.13
CA GLY A 380 -12.96 15.49 -64.70
C GLY A 380 -13.83 16.62 -64.13
N GLY A 381 -13.23 17.58 -63.43
CA GLY A 381 -13.91 18.75 -62.86
C GLY A 381 -15.19 18.38 -62.09
N ASN A 382 -16.26 19.15 -62.29
CA ASN A 382 -17.57 18.87 -61.67
C ASN A 382 -18.23 17.57 -62.14
N ARG A 383 -17.71 16.86 -63.13
CA ARG A 383 -18.24 15.56 -63.54
C ARG A 383 -17.77 14.44 -62.61
N LEU A 384 -16.75 14.68 -61.78
CA LEU A 384 -16.25 13.72 -60.78
C LEU A 384 -17.25 13.41 -59.66
N GLN A 385 -18.15 14.36 -59.37
CA GLN A 385 -19.25 14.16 -58.41
C GLN A 385 -20.49 13.50 -59.02
N ALA A 386 -20.46 13.11 -60.31
CA ALA A 386 -21.56 12.38 -60.90
C ALA A 386 -21.72 11.01 -60.21
N ILE A 387 -22.97 10.64 -59.94
CA ILE A 387 -23.33 9.47 -59.13
C ILE A 387 -23.67 8.31 -60.07
N ILE A 388 -22.95 7.20 -59.94
CA ILE A 388 -23.20 5.98 -60.69
C ILE A 388 -24.33 5.19 -60.01
N VAL A 389 -25.31 4.75 -60.81
CA VAL A 389 -26.48 3.99 -60.35
C VAL A 389 -26.75 2.78 -61.25
N ASP A 390 -27.41 1.76 -60.73
CA ASP A 390 -27.72 0.51 -61.45
C ASP A 390 -28.41 0.78 -62.80
N ASP A 391 -29.50 1.57 -62.78
CA ASP A 391 -30.33 1.84 -63.95
C ASP A 391 -31.02 3.23 -63.91
N ASP A 392 -31.74 3.57 -64.98
CA ASP A 392 -32.46 4.83 -65.12
C ASP A 392 -33.66 4.96 -64.17
N GLU A 393 -34.23 3.85 -63.67
CA GLU A 393 -35.28 3.90 -62.64
C GLU A 393 -34.71 4.36 -61.29
N VAL A 394 -33.54 3.88 -60.90
CA VAL A 394 -32.84 4.32 -59.68
C VAL A 394 -32.45 5.79 -59.79
N ALA A 395 -31.99 6.23 -60.97
CA ALA A 395 -31.72 7.65 -61.22
C ALA A 395 -32.98 8.50 -61.04
N ALA A 396 -34.13 8.08 -61.60
CA ALA A 396 -35.39 8.80 -61.47
C ALA A 396 -35.86 8.90 -60.00
N LYS A 397 -35.74 7.81 -59.22
CA LYS A 397 -36.04 7.80 -57.78
C LYS A 397 -35.14 8.74 -56.99
N ALA A 398 -33.84 8.77 -57.30
CA ALA A 398 -32.90 9.68 -56.66
C ALA A 398 -33.17 11.15 -57.02
N ILE A 399 -33.58 11.45 -58.25
CA ILE A 399 -34.01 12.79 -58.68
C ILE A 399 -35.30 13.20 -57.95
N GLU A 400 -36.27 12.29 -57.83
CA GLU A 400 -37.49 12.55 -57.08
C GLU A 400 -37.21 12.81 -55.60
N TYR A 401 -36.27 12.08 -55.01
CA TYR A 401 -35.80 12.33 -53.65
C TYR A 401 -35.20 13.74 -53.50
N LEU A 402 -34.32 14.17 -54.42
CA LEU A 402 -33.79 15.53 -54.42
C LEU A 402 -34.90 16.58 -54.56
N ARG A 403 -35.89 16.34 -55.43
CA ARG A 403 -37.02 17.25 -55.67
C ARG A 403 -37.94 17.36 -54.46
N LYS A 404 -38.28 16.23 -53.83
CA LYS A 404 -39.16 16.17 -52.65
C LYS A 404 -38.57 16.92 -51.47
N HIS A 405 -37.26 16.88 -51.31
CA HIS A 405 -36.55 17.49 -50.19
C HIS A 405 -35.87 18.83 -50.53
N ASN A 406 -36.06 19.37 -51.75
CA ASN A 406 -35.45 20.61 -52.23
C ASN A 406 -33.92 20.68 -52.05
N LEU A 407 -33.23 19.58 -52.35
CA LEU A 407 -31.80 19.39 -52.01
C LEU A 407 -30.82 19.82 -53.11
N GLY A 408 -31.32 20.36 -54.22
CA GLY A 408 -30.52 20.83 -55.36
C GLY A 408 -30.47 19.84 -56.51
N ARG A 409 -29.42 19.91 -57.35
CA ARG A 409 -29.25 19.09 -58.55
C ARG A 409 -28.00 18.22 -58.44
N ALA A 410 -28.09 16.99 -58.90
CA ALA A 410 -26.96 16.08 -59.07
C ALA A 410 -27.03 15.39 -60.44
N THR A 411 -25.89 14.95 -60.94
CA THR A 411 -25.80 14.18 -62.19
C THR A 411 -25.79 12.70 -61.85
N PHE A 412 -26.66 11.92 -62.48
CA PHE A 412 -26.74 10.46 -62.31
C PHE A 412 -26.33 9.77 -63.61
N LEU A 413 -25.55 8.70 -63.49
CA LEU A 413 -25.01 7.91 -64.60
C LEU A 413 -25.56 6.48 -64.50
N PRO A 414 -26.71 6.20 -65.14
CA PRO A 414 -27.35 4.88 -65.11
C PRO A 414 -26.62 3.88 -66.02
N LEU A 415 -26.06 2.82 -65.44
CA LEU A 415 -25.16 1.89 -66.15
C LEU A 415 -25.80 1.24 -67.37
N ASN A 416 -27.10 0.95 -67.31
CA ASN A 416 -27.86 0.36 -68.42
C ASN A 416 -28.01 1.27 -69.67
N LYS A 417 -27.76 2.58 -69.57
CA LYS A 417 -27.86 3.54 -70.70
C LYS A 417 -26.53 4.15 -71.13
N MET A 418 -25.44 3.91 -70.40
CA MET A 418 -24.14 4.52 -70.73
C MET A 418 -23.53 3.87 -71.97
N VAL A 419 -23.01 4.69 -72.89
CA VAL A 419 -22.35 4.24 -74.12
C VAL A 419 -20.89 4.66 -74.09
N VAL A 420 -20.00 3.75 -74.49
CA VAL A 420 -18.57 4.02 -74.69
C VAL A 420 -18.36 4.53 -76.11
N GLY A 421 -17.79 5.73 -76.25
CA GLY A 421 -17.44 6.32 -77.54
C GLY A 421 -16.07 5.86 -78.05
N LYS A 422 -15.70 6.30 -79.25
CA LYS A 422 -14.35 6.13 -79.81
C LYS A 422 -13.61 7.48 -79.82
N PRO A 423 -12.29 7.51 -79.55
CA PRO A 423 -11.50 8.75 -79.65
C PRO A 423 -11.56 9.37 -81.04
N ARG A 424 -11.55 10.71 -81.11
CA ARG A 424 -11.48 11.42 -82.39
C ARG A 424 -10.11 11.26 -83.03
N ALA A 425 -10.06 11.31 -84.37
CA ALA A 425 -8.81 11.12 -85.14
C ALA A 425 -7.67 12.05 -84.69
N LYS A 426 -7.99 13.32 -84.37
CA LYS A 426 -6.98 14.29 -83.91
C LYS A 426 -6.47 13.98 -82.48
N ALA A 427 -7.28 13.33 -81.64
CA ALA A 427 -6.87 12.92 -80.29
C ALA A 427 -5.90 11.74 -80.34
N LEU A 428 -6.07 10.82 -81.30
CA LEU A 428 -5.12 9.73 -81.54
C LEU A 428 -3.74 10.28 -81.95
N LEU A 429 -3.70 11.29 -82.82
CA LEU A 429 -2.45 11.96 -83.22
C LEU A 429 -1.79 12.71 -82.06
N ALA A 430 -2.57 13.35 -81.20
CA ALA A 430 -2.04 14.06 -80.03
C ALA A 430 -1.43 13.11 -78.98
N VAL A 431 -1.91 11.87 -78.91
CA VAL A 431 -1.35 10.84 -78.01
C VAL A 431 0.03 10.35 -78.46
N GLU A 432 0.32 10.39 -79.75
CA GLU A 432 1.61 9.97 -80.33
C GLU A 432 2.74 11.00 -80.15
N ASP A 433 2.44 12.20 -79.65
CA ASP A 433 3.46 13.21 -79.34
C ASP A 433 4.36 12.74 -78.18
N GLU A 434 5.68 12.93 -78.29
CA GLU A 434 6.66 12.47 -77.30
C GLU A 434 6.42 13.04 -75.89
N LYS A 435 5.72 14.18 -75.77
CA LYS A 435 5.37 14.82 -74.49
C LYS A 435 3.94 14.53 -74.00
N SER A 436 3.29 13.51 -74.57
CA SER A 436 1.98 13.02 -74.14
C SER A 436 2.12 11.87 -73.13
N HIS A 437 1.31 11.88 -72.08
CA HIS A 437 1.17 10.78 -71.11
C HIS A 437 0.03 9.81 -71.49
N GLY A 438 -0.65 10.07 -72.60
CA GLY A 438 -1.74 9.25 -73.11
C GLY A 438 -3.14 9.76 -72.74
N PHE A 439 -4.16 8.95 -73.04
CA PHE A 439 -5.54 9.27 -72.71
C PHE A 439 -5.77 9.25 -71.19
N ALA A 440 -6.50 10.24 -70.69
CA ALA A 440 -6.91 10.32 -69.29
C ALA A 440 -7.62 9.03 -68.83
N MET A 441 -8.40 8.39 -69.71
CA MET A 441 -9.07 7.11 -69.47
C MET A 441 -8.11 5.96 -69.12
N ASN A 442 -6.86 6.00 -69.62
CA ASN A 442 -5.85 4.97 -69.35
C ASN A 442 -5.03 5.27 -68.08
N LEU A 443 -5.13 6.49 -67.55
CA LEU A 443 -4.41 6.95 -66.37
C LEU A 443 -5.26 6.86 -65.08
N VAL A 444 -6.49 6.34 -65.19
CA VAL A 444 -7.40 6.09 -64.07
C VAL A 444 -7.82 4.61 -64.04
N SER A 445 -7.77 4.02 -62.85
CA SER A 445 -8.18 2.64 -62.58
C SER A 445 -9.60 2.61 -62.01
N PHE A 446 -10.47 1.79 -62.60
CA PHE A 446 -11.87 1.60 -62.20
C PHE A 446 -12.36 0.21 -62.61
N LYS A 447 -13.51 -0.24 -62.09
CA LYS A 447 -14.10 -1.53 -62.48
C LYS A 447 -14.67 -1.45 -63.89
N LYS A 448 -14.50 -2.50 -64.71
CA LYS A 448 -14.95 -2.56 -66.12
C LYS A 448 -16.43 -2.22 -66.31
N GLU A 449 -17.29 -2.59 -65.37
CA GLU A 449 -18.72 -2.25 -65.36
C GLU A 449 -19.00 -0.73 -65.40
N TYR A 450 -18.06 0.12 -64.97
CA TYR A 450 -18.21 1.58 -64.96
C TYR A 450 -17.58 2.27 -66.17
N GLU A 451 -17.10 1.52 -67.17
CA GLU A 451 -16.38 2.06 -68.33
C GLU A 451 -17.15 3.18 -69.06
N GLY A 452 -18.47 3.02 -69.25
CA GLY A 452 -19.30 4.08 -69.84
C GLY A 452 -19.40 5.35 -68.99
N ALA A 453 -19.42 5.22 -67.66
CA ALA A 453 -19.43 6.35 -66.73
C ALA A 453 -18.11 7.12 -66.73
N PHE A 454 -16.98 6.40 -66.75
CA PHE A 454 -15.66 7.01 -66.84
C PHE A 454 -15.40 7.64 -68.21
N TRP A 455 -15.92 7.05 -69.29
CA TRP A 455 -15.91 7.65 -70.62
C TRP A 455 -16.68 8.98 -70.68
N TYR A 456 -17.82 9.10 -69.99
CA TYR A 456 -18.56 10.37 -69.90
C TYR A 456 -17.74 11.49 -69.23
N VAL A 457 -16.96 11.13 -68.20
CA VAL A 457 -16.16 12.10 -67.46
C VAL A 457 -14.91 12.52 -68.23
N PHE A 458 -14.12 11.55 -68.69
CA PHE A 458 -12.79 11.80 -69.28
C PHE A 458 -12.79 11.80 -70.81
N GLY A 459 -13.68 11.06 -71.46
CA GLY A 459 -13.79 10.98 -72.92
C GLY A 459 -12.46 10.68 -73.61
N ASP A 460 -12.18 11.42 -74.69
CA ASP A 460 -10.92 11.38 -75.41
C ASP A 460 -9.92 12.46 -74.95
N THR A 461 -10.00 12.88 -73.69
CA THR A 461 -9.07 13.87 -73.12
C THR A 461 -7.66 13.28 -73.06
N VAL A 462 -6.67 14.03 -73.55
CA VAL A 462 -5.26 13.64 -73.57
C VAL A 462 -4.50 14.41 -72.49
N VAL A 463 -3.67 13.71 -71.71
CA VAL A 463 -2.81 14.32 -70.69
C VAL A 463 -1.44 14.60 -71.30
N VAL A 464 -0.97 15.84 -71.21
CA VAL A 464 0.32 16.29 -71.77
C VAL A 464 1.21 16.91 -70.69
N GLU A 465 2.52 16.97 -70.93
CA GLU A 465 3.49 17.47 -69.95
C GLU A 465 3.28 18.95 -69.58
N ASP A 466 3.14 19.81 -70.59
CA ASP A 466 3.18 21.27 -70.44
C ASP A 466 2.18 22.02 -71.36
N LEU A 467 1.93 23.29 -71.04
CA LEU A 467 0.97 24.14 -71.77
C LEU A 467 1.40 24.40 -73.22
N ASP A 468 2.71 24.42 -73.50
CA ASP A 468 3.23 24.60 -74.85
C ASP A 468 2.83 23.43 -75.77
N THR A 469 2.95 22.22 -75.25
CA THR A 469 2.52 20.98 -75.90
C THR A 469 1.00 20.97 -76.09
N ALA A 470 0.24 21.41 -75.08
CA ALA A 470 -1.21 21.52 -75.19
C ALA A 470 -1.65 22.52 -76.28
N ARG A 471 -0.97 23.67 -76.40
CA ARG A 471 -1.28 24.70 -77.43
C ARG A 471 -1.03 24.22 -78.85
N LYS A 472 0.01 23.39 -79.08
CA LYS A 472 0.34 22.81 -80.39
C LYS A 472 -0.79 21.97 -80.97
N TRP A 473 -1.53 21.26 -80.12
CA TRP A 473 -2.60 20.34 -80.52
C TRP A 473 -4.02 20.91 -80.40
N MET A 474 -4.13 22.22 -80.12
CA MET A 474 -5.39 22.91 -79.90
C MET A 474 -6.38 22.79 -81.09
N GLY A 475 -7.68 22.80 -80.76
CA GLY A 475 -8.79 22.79 -81.71
C GLY A 475 -9.15 21.38 -82.18
N GLY A 476 -10.27 20.84 -81.71
CA GLY A 476 -10.75 19.50 -82.05
C GLY A 476 -10.33 18.39 -81.08
N VAL A 477 -9.47 18.66 -80.09
CA VAL A 477 -9.02 17.72 -79.05
C VAL A 477 -9.06 18.41 -77.69
N ARG A 478 -9.46 17.68 -76.64
CA ARG A 478 -9.44 18.15 -75.25
C ARG A 478 -8.13 17.71 -74.58
N LEU A 479 -7.39 18.64 -73.99
CA LEU A 479 -6.04 18.42 -73.48
C LEU A 479 -5.93 18.95 -72.05
N VAL A 480 -5.19 18.26 -71.18
CA VAL A 480 -4.89 18.74 -69.83
C VAL A 480 -3.40 18.59 -69.54
N THR A 481 -2.79 19.60 -68.92
CA THR A 481 -1.38 19.54 -68.51
C THR A 481 -1.23 18.87 -67.14
N LEU A 482 -0.05 18.34 -66.81
CA LEU A 482 0.24 17.84 -65.46
C LEU A 482 0.04 18.89 -64.35
N LYS A 483 0.21 20.18 -64.71
CA LYS A 483 0.02 21.31 -63.80
C LYS A 483 -1.43 21.77 -63.67
N GLY A 484 -2.34 21.20 -64.46
CA GLY A 484 -3.77 21.50 -64.36
C GLY A 484 -4.30 22.57 -65.30
N ASP A 485 -3.60 22.90 -66.38
CA ASP A 485 -4.17 23.77 -67.42
C ASP A 485 -5.00 22.92 -68.39
N LEU A 486 -6.25 23.30 -68.60
CA LEU A 486 -7.21 22.56 -69.44
C LEU A 486 -7.50 23.33 -70.73
N ILE A 487 -7.38 22.66 -71.87
CA ILE A 487 -7.78 23.16 -73.19
C ILE A 487 -8.95 22.32 -73.69
N GLU A 488 -10.10 22.96 -73.89
CA GLU A 488 -11.29 22.33 -74.45
C GLU A 488 -11.16 22.11 -75.95
N ALA A 489 -11.92 21.15 -76.49
CA ALA A 489 -11.90 20.85 -77.92
C ALA A 489 -12.36 22.04 -78.80
N SER A 490 -13.06 23.02 -78.24
CA SER A 490 -13.40 24.28 -78.90
C SER A 490 -12.22 25.26 -79.02
N GLY A 491 -11.09 24.98 -78.36
CA GLY A 491 -9.94 25.88 -78.25
C GLY A 491 -9.97 26.82 -77.03
N ALA A 492 -11.00 26.73 -76.18
CA ALA A 492 -11.03 27.48 -74.92
C ALA A 492 -9.96 26.97 -73.94
N MET A 493 -9.24 27.88 -73.28
CA MET A 493 -8.20 27.55 -72.29
C MET A 493 -8.64 27.98 -70.89
N ILE A 494 -8.38 27.14 -69.90
CA ILE A 494 -8.74 27.33 -68.49
C ILE A 494 -7.48 27.03 -67.65
N GLY A 495 -7.03 28.00 -66.85
CA GLY A 495 -5.84 27.85 -66.00
C GLY A 495 -5.81 28.88 -64.85
N GLY A 496 -5.13 28.55 -63.75
CA GLY A 496 -5.06 29.36 -62.52
C GLY A 496 -4.79 28.52 -61.25
N SER A 497 -4.72 29.16 -60.08
CA SER A 497 -4.58 28.47 -58.79
C SER A 497 -5.95 28.13 -58.18
N THR A 498 -6.30 26.85 -58.09
CA THR A 498 -7.58 26.36 -57.55
C THR A 498 -7.48 25.99 -56.07
N GLU A 499 -8.36 26.56 -55.22
CA GLU A 499 -8.40 26.30 -53.76
C GLU A 499 -9.30 25.11 -53.33
N LYS A 500 -10.15 24.56 -54.22
CA LYS A 500 -11.05 23.46 -53.86
C LYS A 500 -11.20 22.48 -55.01
N VAL A 501 -10.65 21.28 -54.85
CA VAL A 501 -10.74 20.21 -55.84
C VAL A 501 -11.16 18.90 -55.16
N ILE A 502 -11.97 18.10 -55.85
CA ILE A 502 -12.47 16.79 -55.37
C ILE A 502 -11.32 15.79 -55.49
N SER A 503 -10.92 15.14 -54.39
CA SER A 503 -9.86 14.11 -54.38
C SER A 503 -10.46 12.69 -54.48
N PHE A 504 -9.65 11.74 -54.93
CA PHE A 504 -10.00 10.35 -55.17
C PHE A 504 -9.62 9.47 -53.96
N SER A 505 -10.56 8.75 -53.31
CA SER A 505 -10.19 7.72 -52.30
C SER A 505 -11.34 6.79 -51.89
N GLN A 506 -10.97 5.57 -51.46
CA GLN A 506 -11.84 4.53 -50.88
C GLN A 506 -11.18 4.00 -49.60
N VAL A 507 -11.88 4.03 -48.44
CA VAL A 507 -11.35 3.53 -47.14
C VAL A 507 -12.30 2.49 -46.52
N ASP A 508 -11.75 1.34 -46.13
CA ASP A 508 -12.43 0.26 -45.42
C ASP A 508 -12.56 0.56 -43.91
N ARG A 509 -13.74 0.98 -43.45
CA ARG A 509 -14.04 1.18 -42.01
C ARG A 509 -14.03 -0.13 -41.19
N SER A 510 -14.21 -1.29 -41.84
CA SER A 510 -14.27 -2.62 -41.20
C SER A 510 -12.99 -3.02 -40.45
N LYS A 511 -11.82 -2.53 -40.87
CA LYS A 511 -10.54 -2.86 -40.21
C LYS A 511 -10.35 -2.15 -38.87
N LEU A 512 -10.97 -0.99 -38.67
CA LEU A 512 -10.90 -0.26 -37.41
C LEU A 512 -11.67 -1.01 -36.32
N ASP A 513 -12.89 -1.44 -36.64
CA ASP A 513 -13.77 -2.20 -35.73
C ASP A 513 -13.12 -3.53 -35.30
N GLU A 514 -12.46 -4.24 -36.23
CA GLU A 514 -11.73 -5.49 -35.92
C GLU A 514 -10.56 -5.28 -34.93
N ILE A 515 -9.86 -4.16 -35.03
CA ILE A 515 -8.73 -3.84 -34.15
C ILE A 515 -9.23 -3.39 -32.78
N GLU A 516 -10.32 -2.63 -32.73
CA GLU A 516 -10.97 -2.23 -31.47
C GLU A 516 -11.45 -3.44 -30.67
N ASP A 517 -12.08 -4.43 -31.31
CA ASP A 517 -12.50 -5.68 -30.67
C ASP A 517 -11.32 -6.52 -30.16
N LYS A 518 -10.22 -6.58 -30.92
CA LYS A 518 -8.99 -7.26 -30.50
C LYS A 518 -8.35 -6.56 -29.30
N LEU A 519 -8.36 -5.23 -29.30
CA LEU A 519 -7.80 -4.41 -28.23
C LEU A 519 -8.57 -4.60 -26.93
N ARG A 520 -9.91 -4.62 -27.00
CA ARG A 520 -10.78 -4.90 -25.85
C ARG A 520 -10.52 -6.28 -25.25
N LYS A 521 -10.53 -7.34 -26.06
CA LYS A 521 -10.27 -8.72 -25.59
C LYS A 521 -8.88 -8.88 -24.98
N THR A 522 -7.88 -8.22 -25.56
CA THR A 522 -6.50 -8.27 -25.05
C THR A 522 -6.35 -7.50 -23.74
N ALA A 523 -7.07 -6.38 -23.57
CA ALA A 523 -7.13 -5.63 -22.31
C ALA A 523 -7.84 -6.42 -21.20
N GLU A 524 -8.97 -7.06 -21.50
CA GLU A 524 -9.68 -7.95 -20.56
C GLU A 524 -8.75 -9.10 -20.08
N LEU A 525 -7.99 -9.70 -20.99
CA LEU A 525 -7.02 -10.74 -20.66
C LEU A 525 -5.86 -10.22 -19.80
N ARG A 526 -5.35 -9.00 -20.09
CA ARG A 526 -4.33 -8.32 -19.28
C ARG A 526 -4.80 -8.15 -17.84
N ASP A 527 -6.00 -7.63 -17.65
CA ASP A 527 -6.54 -7.33 -16.32
C ASP A 527 -6.77 -8.63 -15.53
N SER A 528 -7.24 -9.70 -16.19
CA SER A 528 -7.37 -11.02 -15.56
C SER A 528 -6.03 -11.64 -15.11
N LEU A 529 -4.92 -11.36 -15.82
CA LEU A 529 -3.59 -11.82 -15.44
C LEU A 529 -3.05 -11.04 -14.24
N ILE A 530 -3.34 -9.74 -14.16
CA ILE A 530 -2.99 -8.89 -13.02
C ILE A 530 -3.67 -9.40 -11.76
N GLU A 531 -4.99 -9.67 -11.81
CA GLU A 531 -5.74 -10.22 -10.67
C GLU A 531 -5.17 -11.56 -10.16
N LYS A 532 -4.79 -12.47 -11.08
CA LYS A 532 -4.17 -13.76 -10.71
C LYS A 532 -2.79 -13.60 -10.08
N ILE A 533 -1.98 -12.64 -10.57
CA ILE A 533 -0.67 -12.34 -9.98
C ILE A 533 -0.85 -11.78 -8.56
N GLU A 534 -1.81 -10.88 -8.37
CA GLU A 534 -2.12 -10.33 -7.04
C GLU A 534 -2.62 -11.41 -6.07
N SER A 535 -3.47 -12.33 -6.52
CA SER A 535 -3.94 -13.44 -5.67
C SER A 535 -2.79 -14.36 -5.24
N ILE A 536 -1.89 -14.72 -6.15
CA ILE A 536 -0.71 -15.55 -5.85
C ILE A 536 0.24 -14.83 -4.90
N ARG A 537 0.45 -13.52 -5.07
CA ARG A 537 1.27 -12.72 -4.14
C ARG A 537 0.70 -12.74 -2.73
N LYS A 538 -0.62 -12.59 -2.60
CA LYS A 538 -1.31 -12.64 -1.31
C LYS A 538 -1.18 -14.02 -0.65
N GLU A 539 -1.39 -15.10 -1.41
CA GLU A 539 -1.18 -16.48 -0.94
C GLU A 539 0.27 -16.71 -0.47
N MET A 540 1.26 -16.20 -1.22
CA MET A 540 2.67 -16.28 -0.85
C MET A 540 2.99 -15.49 0.43
N GLU A 541 2.40 -14.31 0.61
CA GLU A 541 2.61 -13.50 1.81
C GLU A 541 2.09 -14.21 3.08
N GLU A 542 0.90 -14.85 2.98
CA GLU A 542 0.35 -15.67 4.06
C GLU A 542 1.26 -16.88 4.38
N MET A 543 1.75 -17.58 3.36
CA MET A 543 2.68 -18.70 3.55
C MET A 543 4.03 -18.26 4.14
N LEU A 544 4.52 -17.07 3.80
CA LEU A 544 5.74 -16.50 4.37
C LEU A 544 5.57 -16.12 5.84
N LYS A 545 4.40 -15.59 6.23
CA LYS A 545 4.05 -15.34 7.64
C LYS A 545 4.01 -16.65 8.44
N GLU A 546 3.33 -17.68 7.92
CA GLU A 546 3.27 -19.00 8.57
C GLU A 546 4.67 -19.62 8.71
N LYS A 547 5.53 -19.47 7.70
CA LYS A 547 6.93 -19.91 7.76
C LYS A 547 7.71 -19.18 8.86
N ALA A 548 7.59 -17.87 8.95
CA ALA A 548 8.30 -17.07 9.96
C ALA A 548 7.86 -17.44 11.40
N GLU A 549 6.58 -17.69 11.63
CA GLU A 549 6.07 -18.18 12.92
C GLU A 549 6.65 -19.55 13.29
N ILE A 550 6.78 -20.45 12.30
CA ILE A 550 7.38 -21.77 12.50
C ILE A 550 8.87 -21.65 12.81
N GLU A 551 9.59 -20.76 12.13
CA GLU A 551 11.02 -20.49 12.39
C GLU A 551 11.24 -19.90 13.79
N GLY A 552 10.36 -19.01 14.26
CA GLY A 552 10.38 -18.50 15.63
C GLY A 552 10.10 -19.57 16.70
N LYS A 553 9.28 -20.59 16.40
CA LYS A 553 9.05 -21.73 17.29
C LYS A 553 10.20 -22.75 17.29
N LEU A 554 11.05 -22.71 16.27
CA LEU A 554 12.19 -23.60 16.11
C LEU A 554 13.42 -23.17 16.93
N SER A 555 13.41 -21.97 17.51
CA SER A 555 14.49 -21.44 18.36
C SER A 555 14.37 -21.81 19.84
N VAL A 556 13.56 -22.81 20.21
CA VAL A 556 13.46 -23.29 21.59
C VAL A 556 14.78 -23.98 22.01
N ASP A 557 15.42 -23.44 23.04
CA ASP A 557 16.74 -23.86 23.53
C ASP A 557 16.68 -25.19 24.30
N ILE A 558 16.83 -26.28 23.56
CA ILE A 558 17.07 -27.64 24.10
C ILE A 558 18.34 -27.70 24.98
N THR A 559 19.28 -26.78 24.76
CA THR A 559 20.57 -26.70 25.44
C THR A 559 20.45 -26.50 26.95
N GLU A 560 19.48 -25.71 27.41
CA GLU A 560 19.24 -25.47 28.84
C GLU A 560 18.73 -26.73 29.54
N ILE A 561 17.78 -27.43 28.91
CA ILE A 561 17.21 -28.67 29.44
C ILE A 561 18.27 -29.78 29.48
N GLU A 562 19.14 -29.86 28.47
CA GLU A 562 20.25 -30.80 28.43
C GLU A 562 21.33 -30.51 29.48
N ALA A 563 21.62 -29.23 29.76
CA ALA A 563 22.56 -28.84 30.82
C ALA A 563 22.02 -29.24 32.20
N ARG A 564 20.73 -28.99 32.46
CA ARG A 564 20.07 -29.32 33.72
C ARG A 564 19.97 -30.83 33.94
N LYS A 565 19.73 -31.60 32.87
CA LYS A 565 19.81 -33.07 32.92
C LYS A 565 21.20 -33.55 33.37
N ARG A 566 22.28 -33.04 32.76
CA ARG A 566 23.65 -33.43 33.13
C ARG A 566 24.00 -33.09 34.58
N GLU A 567 23.51 -31.95 35.07
CA GLU A 567 23.70 -31.56 36.46
C GLU A 567 23.07 -32.57 37.42
N PHE A 568 21.82 -32.98 37.16
CA PHE A 568 21.15 -33.99 37.98
C PHE A 568 21.78 -35.39 37.84
N GLU A 569 22.27 -35.77 36.65
CA GLU A 569 23.00 -37.03 36.46
C GLU A 569 24.29 -37.07 37.30
N ALA A 570 25.04 -35.96 37.34
CA ALA A 570 26.24 -35.85 38.17
C ALA A 570 25.93 -35.90 39.67
N LYS A 571 24.86 -35.22 40.10
CA LYS A 571 24.38 -35.28 41.50
C LYS A 571 23.92 -36.68 41.89
N LEU A 572 23.22 -37.37 40.99
CA LEU A 572 22.74 -38.74 41.20
C LEU A 572 23.92 -39.72 41.38
N ASP A 573 24.97 -39.62 40.56
CA ASP A 573 26.15 -40.49 40.68
C ASP A 573 26.85 -40.35 42.04
N VAL A 574 27.01 -39.12 42.52
CA VAL A 574 27.58 -38.87 43.87
C VAL A 574 26.66 -39.45 44.96
N MET A 575 25.35 -39.24 44.83
CA MET A 575 24.35 -39.72 45.78
C MET A 575 24.35 -41.26 45.89
N VAL A 576 24.41 -41.96 44.75
CA VAL A 576 24.41 -43.43 44.70
C VAL A 576 25.63 -43.99 45.43
N LYS A 577 26.82 -43.43 45.19
CA LYS A 577 28.05 -43.84 45.89
C LYS A 577 27.97 -43.63 47.40
N GLU A 578 27.32 -42.56 47.84
CA GLU A 578 27.13 -42.28 49.26
C GLU A 578 26.12 -43.24 49.93
N ILE A 579 25.03 -43.58 49.23
CA ILE A 579 24.07 -44.60 49.67
C ILE A 579 24.76 -45.96 49.79
N GLU A 580 25.57 -46.38 48.81
CA GLU A 580 26.30 -47.65 48.86
C GLU A 580 27.23 -47.73 50.07
N ARG A 581 27.99 -46.65 50.33
CA ARG A 581 28.87 -46.55 51.50
C ARG A 581 28.10 -46.68 52.81
N LYS A 582 26.98 -45.95 52.95
CA LYS A 582 26.15 -45.99 54.16
C LYS A 582 25.43 -47.31 54.35
N THR A 583 25.02 -47.97 53.27
CA THR A 583 24.43 -49.32 53.32
C THR A 583 25.43 -50.35 53.83
N SER A 584 26.71 -50.22 53.44
CA SER A 584 27.78 -51.09 53.97
C SER A 584 28.00 -50.86 55.47
N GLU A 585 28.10 -49.61 55.91
CA GLU A 585 28.21 -49.25 57.33
C GLU A 585 27.02 -49.79 58.15
N MET A 586 25.80 -49.77 57.59
CA MET A 586 24.60 -50.32 58.25
C MET A 586 24.71 -51.82 58.50
N LYS A 587 25.16 -52.59 57.50
CA LYS A 587 25.29 -54.05 57.61
C LYS A 587 26.29 -54.47 58.68
N GLU A 588 27.41 -53.77 58.80
CA GLU A 588 28.41 -54.04 59.83
C GLU A 588 27.85 -53.82 61.25
N ILE A 589 27.01 -52.80 61.44
CA ILE A 589 26.35 -52.52 62.71
C ILE A 589 25.26 -53.56 63.00
N GLU A 590 24.47 -53.98 62.01
CA GLU A 590 23.46 -55.04 62.19
C GLU A 590 24.08 -56.37 62.63
N GLU A 591 25.23 -56.76 62.07
CA GLU A 591 25.97 -57.96 62.50
C GLU A 591 26.47 -57.84 63.95
N ARG A 592 26.93 -56.66 64.37
CA ARG A 592 27.32 -56.41 65.77
C ARG A 592 26.14 -56.54 66.73
N VAL A 593 25.00 -55.91 66.42
CA VAL A 593 23.78 -56.01 67.25
C VAL A 593 23.35 -57.47 67.40
N LYS A 594 23.37 -58.25 66.31
CA LYS A 594 23.01 -59.67 66.32
C LYS A 594 23.96 -60.52 67.19
N THR A 595 25.24 -60.17 67.21
CA THR A 595 26.24 -60.82 68.08
C THR A 595 25.94 -60.55 69.56
N ILE A 596 25.66 -59.29 69.91
CA ILE A 596 25.29 -58.88 71.27
C ILE A 596 23.97 -59.53 71.72
N GLU A 597 22.99 -59.67 70.82
CA GLU A 597 21.73 -60.38 71.10
C GLU A 597 21.93 -61.85 71.44
N SER A 598 22.85 -62.54 70.74
CA SER A 598 23.21 -63.92 71.05
C SER A 598 23.82 -64.04 72.45
N GLU A 599 24.72 -63.12 72.82
CA GLU A 599 25.32 -63.09 74.16
C GLU A 599 24.27 -62.84 75.26
N LEU A 600 23.28 -61.97 75.00
CA LEU A 600 22.17 -61.69 75.91
C LEU A 600 21.24 -62.89 76.10
N ASP A 601 20.96 -63.66 75.04
CA ASP A 601 20.14 -64.88 75.10
C ASP A 601 20.83 -65.97 75.94
N ASP A 602 22.13 -66.17 75.76
CA ASP A 602 22.91 -67.12 76.55
C ASP A 602 22.96 -66.76 78.05
N ILE A 603 23.10 -65.46 78.37
CA ILE A 603 22.99 -64.97 79.75
C ILE A 603 21.56 -65.15 80.28
N GLY A 604 20.54 -64.94 79.45
CA GLY A 604 19.13 -65.14 79.78
C GLY A 604 18.81 -66.58 80.21
N LYS A 605 19.24 -67.57 79.41
CA LYS A 605 19.10 -69.00 79.75
C LYS A 605 19.78 -69.35 81.06
N ARG A 606 20.97 -68.79 81.30
CA ARG A 606 21.71 -69.01 82.55
C ARG A 606 20.99 -68.42 83.76
N LEU A 607 20.36 -67.26 83.62
CA LEU A 607 19.54 -66.63 84.68
C LEU A 607 18.27 -67.45 84.98
N GLU A 608 17.60 -68.01 83.98
CA GLU A 608 16.44 -68.90 84.17
C GLU A 608 16.82 -70.17 84.92
N GLU A 609 17.95 -70.79 84.56
CA GLU A 609 18.50 -71.96 85.25
C GLU A 609 18.73 -71.65 86.74
N ILE A 610 19.38 -70.52 87.05
CA ILE A 610 19.62 -70.06 88.42
C ILE A 610 18.30 -69.77 89.16
N ASN A 611 17.29 -69.18 88.50
CA ASN A 611 15.98 -68.92 89.11
C ASN A 611 15.19 -70.19 89.42
N ARG A 612 15.23 -71.20 88.54
CA ARG A 612 14.62 -72.50 88.81
C ARG A 612 15.24 -73.16 90.04
N LEU A 613 16.57 -73.11 90.15
CA LEU A 613 17.31 -73.61 91.32
C LEU A 613 16.96 -72.82 92.60
N LYS A 614 16.63 -71.53 92.51
CA LYS A 614 16.15 -70.71 93.63
C LYS A 614 14.71 -71.06 94.04
N GLU A 615 13.80 -71.28 93.09
CA GLU A 615 12.39 -71.62 93.35
C GLU A 615 12.21 -73.01 93.96
N GLU A 616 12.93 -73.99 93.45
CA GLU A 616 12.91 -75.37 93.94
C GLU A 616 13.34 -75.42 95.42
N LYS A 617 14.42 -74.70 95.74
CA LYS A 617 14.89 -74.51 97.13
C LYS A 617 13.92 -73.66 97.97
N GLY A 618 13.12 -72.78 97.37
CA GLY A 618 12.10 -71.97 98.04
C GLY A 618 10.81 -72.71 98.40
N LYS A 619 10.33 -73.62 97.53
CA LYS A 619 9.12 -74.45 97.78
C LYS A 619 9.34 -75.46 98.90
N LEU A 620 10.56 -75.98 99.04
CA LEU A 620 10.98 -76.81 100.17
C LEU A 620 10.83 -76.10 101.53
N LEU A 621 10.75 -74.77 101.53
CA LEU A 621 10.64 -73.90 102.70
C LEU A 621 9.17 -73.61 103.13
N VAL A 622 8.16 -73.89 102.28
CA VAL A 622 6.76 -73.41 102.44
C VAL A 622 5.76 -74.47 102.93
N LYS A 623 6.12 -75.76 102.98
CA LYS A 623 5.19 -76.89 103.21
C LYS A 623 4.56 -77.02 104.62
N GLY A 624 4.39 -75.94 105.40
CA GLY A 624 3.55 -75.99 106.61
C GLY A 624 3.12 -74.68 107.30
N LYS A 625 1.91 -74.11 107.00
CA LYS A 625 0.98 -73.34 107.91
C LYS A 625 -0.38 -72.78 107.25
N LYS A 626 -1.33 -72.24 108.07
CA LYS A 626 -2.88 -72.12 108.13
C LYS A 626 -3.79 -71.23 107.18
N GLU A 627 -5.14 -71.49 107.14
CA GLU A 627 -6.23 -70.99 106.21
C GLU A 627 -6.92 -69.60 106.42
N GLY A 628 -7.17 -69.07 107.64
CA GLY A 628 -7.92 -67.79 107.82
C GLY A 628 -7.17 -66.52 107.36
N LEU A 629 -5.88 -66.66 107.09
CA LEU A 629 -5.03 -65.62 106.50
C LEU A 629 -5.33 -65.43 105.01
N VAL A 630 -6.07 -66.35 104.37
CA VAL A 630 -6.26 -66.39 102.92
C VAL A 630 -7.34 -65.40 102.42
N GLU A 631 -8.33 -65.05 103.24
CA GLU A 631 -9.45 -64.19 102.81
C GLU A 631 -9.09 -62.69 102.88
N LYS A 632 -8.41 -62.28 103.95
CA LYS A 632 -7.77 -60.96 104.07
C LYS A 632 -6.68 -60.74 103.01
N LEU A 633 -6.08 -61.82 102.55
CA LEU A 633 -5.11 -61.82 101.45
C LEU A 633 -5.78 -61.45 100.12
N LYS A 634 -7.05 -61.84 99.87
CA LYS A 634 -7.78 -61.49 98.63
C LYS A 634 -8.25 -60.03 98.56
N GLU A 635 -8.73 -59.45 99.65
CA GLU A 635 -9.18 -58.05 99.68
C GLU A 635 -8.00 -57.07 99.50
N LEU A 636 -6.87 -57.38 100.14
CA LEU A 636 -5.62 -56.68 99.91
C LEU A 636 -5.14 -56.85 98.46
N GLU A 637 -5.41 -58.00 97.82
CA GLU A 637 -5.10 -58.22 96.40
C GLU A 637 -5.95 -57.35 95.44
N GLU A 638 -7.23 -57.08 95.72
CA GLU A 638 -8.09 -56.21 94.88
C GLU A 638 -7.74 -54.72 95.01
N ASN A 639 -7.52 -54.22 96.23
CA ASN A 639 -7.05 -52.84 96.42
C ASN A 639 -5.65 -52.63 95.82
N LEU A 640 -4.79 -53.65 95.91
CA LEU A 640 -3.51 -53.69 95.22
C LEU A 640 -3.68 -53.59 93.70
N LEU A 641 -4.75 -54.16 93.13
CA LEU A 641 -5.03 -54.09 91.69
C LEU A 641 -5.42 -52.66 91.25
N ARG A 642 -6.33 -51.99 91.98
CA ARG A 642 -6.74 -50.60 91.67
C ARG A 642 -5.59 -49.61 91.77
N VAL A 643 -4.80 -49.70 92.84
CA VAL A 643 -3.60 -48.85 93.01
C VAL A 643 -2.57 -49.14 91.92
N LYS A 644 -2.44 -50.40 91.47
CA LYS A 644 -1.62 -50.75 90.31
C LYS A 644 -2.13 -50.14 89.00
N GLU A 645 -3.44 -50.07 88.76
CA GLU A 645 -4.00 -49.45 87.53
C GLU A 645 -3.77 -47.93 87.49
N GLU A 646 -3.99 -47.22 88.60
CA GLU A 646 -3.68 -45.79 88.72
C GLU A 646 -2.18 -45.53 88.56
N LEU A 647 -1.33 -46.38 89.17
CA LEU A 647 0.11 -46.36 88.96
C LEU A 647 0.48 -46.60 87.50
N VAL A 648 -0.20 -47.49 86.77
CA VAL A 648 0.07 -47.73 85.34
C VAL A 648 -0.26 -46.50 84.49
N SER A 649 -1.39 -45.83 84.75
CA SER A 649 -1.75 -44.59 84.04
C SER A 649 -0.76 -43.46 84.32
N MET A 650 -0.43 -43.22 85.59
CA MET A 650 0.54 -42.18 85.99
C MET A 650 1.95 -42.50 85.49
N ASN A 651 2.35 -43.77 85.48
CA ASN A 651 3.62 -44.19 84.86
C ASN A 651 3.61 -43.99 83.34
N GLY A 652 2.45 -44.14 82.68
CA GLY A 652 2.29 -43.82 81.26
C GLY A 652 2.50 -42.34 80.96
N GLU A 653 1.87 -41.45 81.72
CA GLU A 653 2.06 -40.00 81.63
C GLU A 653 3.51 -39.61 81.95
N LEU A 654 4.10 -40.21 83.00
CA LEU A 654 5.50 -40.03 83.35
C LEU A 654 6.43 -40.45 82.21
N GLU A 655 6.12 -41.56 81.53
CA GLU A 655 6.89 -42.04 80.39
C GLU A 655 6.79 -41.09 79.19
N THR A 656 5.64 -40.47 78.94
CA THR A 656 5.51 -39.45 77.88
C THR A 656 6.31 -38.18 78.18
N LEU A 657 6.26 -37.70 79.43
CA LEU A 657 7.06 -36.55 79.86
C LEU A 657 8.55 -36.88 79.88
N LYS A 658 8.94 -38.08 80.30
CA LYS A 658 10.32 -38.59 80.19
C LYS A 658 10.78 -38.65 78.75
N LYS A 659 9.97 -39.14 77.80
CA LYS A 659 10.30 -39.17 76.37
C LYS A 659 10.49 -37.76 75.79
N LYS A 660 9.65 -36.81 76.18
CA LYS A 660 9.79 -35.41 75.79
C LYS A 660 11.04 -34.78 76.41
N LYS A 661 11.35 -35.12 77.67
CA LYS A 661 12.59 -34.75 78.34
C LYS A 661 13.81 -35.34 77.63
N THR A 662 13.83 -36.64 77.33
CA THR A 662 14.94 -37.29 76.63
C THR A 662 15.16 -36.70 75.25
N LEU A 663 14.10 -36.34 74.51
CA LEU A 663 14.24 -35.66 73.20
C LEU A 663 14.87 -34.27 73.32
N LEU A 664 14.52 -33.52 74.37
CA LEU A 664 15.11 -32.21 74.64
C LEU A 664 16.53 -32.35 75.22
N GLU A 665 16.81 -33.41 75.98
CA GLU A 665 18.15 -33.75 76.48
C GLU A 665 19.06 -34.21 75.35
N THR A 666 18.62 -35.04 74.40
CA THR A 666 19.41 -35.39 73.22
C THR A 666 19.68 -34.15 72.37
N LYS A 667 18.69 -33.27 72.18
CA LYS A 667 18.90 -31.98 71.51
C LYS A 667 19.87 -31.09 72.27
N ARG A 668 19.83 -31.09 73.61
CA ARG A 668 20.80 -30.37 74.46
C ARG A 668 22.20 -30.97 74.30
N GLU A 669 22.33 -32.29 74.32
CA GLU A 669 23.59 -33.03 74.16
C GLU A 669 24.19 -32.85 72.76
N GLU A 670 23.38 -32.84 71.71
CA GLU A 670 23.81 -32.52 70.35
C GLU A 670 24.33 -31.09 70.25
N MET A 671 23.63 -30.13 70.86
CA MET A 671 24.08 -28.74 70.93
C MET A 671 25.35 -28.59 71.79
N GLU A 672 25.45 -29.29 72.92
CA GLU A 672 26.63 -29.31 73.78
C GLU A 672 27.81 -29.99 73.08
N SER A 673 27.58 -31.10 72.38
CA SER A 673 28.57 -31.82 71.60
C SER A 673 29.08 -30.96 70.46
N ARG A 674 28.20 -30.25 69.75
CA ARG A 674 28.59 -29.28 68.72
C ARG A 674 29.35 -28.10 69.34
N ILE A 675 28.95 -27.61 70.51
CA ILE A 675 29.71 -26.58 71.24
C ILE A 675 31.09 -27.10 71.64
N GLN A 676 31.20 -28.35 72.10
CA GLN A 676 32.47 -28.98 72.47
C GLN A 676 33.36 -29.25 71.25
N GLU A 677 32.77 -29.66 70.12
CA GLU A 677 33.45 -29.80 68.84
C GLU A 677 33.99 -28.46 68.38
N ILE A 678 33.16 -27.41 68.39
CA ILE A 678 33.59 -26.03 68.09
C ILE A 678 34.64 -25.56 69.09
N GLU A 679 34.52 -25.90 70.38
CA GLU A 679 35.53 -25.57 71.40
C GLU A 679 36.85 -26.30 71.15
N ARG A 680 36.80 -27.56 70.70
CA ARG A 680 37.96 -28.34 70.32
C ARG A 680 38.59 -27.80 69.04
N GLU A 681 37.80 -27.47 68.03
CA GLU A 681 38.25 -26.79 66.81
C GLU A 681 38.87 -25.43 67.15
N LEU A 682 38.28 -24.67 68.07
CA LEU A 682 38.85 -23.42 68.56
C LEU A 682 40.15 -23.67 69.30
N GLN A 683 40.25 -24.69 70.15
CA GLN A 683 41.50 -25.05 70.84
C GLN A 683 42.58 -25.54 69.88
N GLU A 684 42.23 -26.35 68.89
CA GLU A 684 43.13 -26.84 67.83
C GLU A 684 43.59 -25.66 66.97
N ASN A 685 42.70 -24.76 66.58
CA ASN A 685 43.03 -23.53 65.87
C ASN A 685 43.85 -22.58 66.74
N GLU A 686 43.60 -22.48 68.04
CA GLU A 686 44.41 -21.69 68.99
C GLU A 686 45.79 -22.30 69.20
N ARG A 687 45.90 -23.63 69.23
CA ARG A 687 47.18 -24.35 69.27
C ARG A 687 47.93 -24.14 67.96
N ALA A 688 47.28 -24.31 66.81
CA ALA A 688 47.87 -24.03 65.50
C ALA A 688 48.31 -22.56 65.40
N VAL A 689 47.50 -21.61 65.87
CA VAL A 689 47.90 -20.19 65.94
C VAL A 689 49.08 -20.01 66.90
N ARG A 690 49.12 -20.68 68.06
CA ARG A 690 50.26 -20.62 68.99
C ARG A 690 51.53 -21.24 68.41
N GLU A 691 51.43 -22.35 67.70
CA GLU A 691 52.55 -23.02 67.04
C GLU A 691 53.05 -22.21 65.85
N LEU A 692 52.15 -21.70 65.02
CA LEU A 692 52.48 -20.79 63.91
C LEU A 692 53.05 -19.48 64.43
N LYS A 693 52.54 -18.96 65.56
CA LYS A 693 53.13 -17.81 66.26
C LYS A 693 54.49 -18.14 66.83
N ALA A 694 54.68 -19.24 67.54
CA ALA A 694 55.99 -19.63 68.09
C ALA A 694 57.00 -19.89 66.97
N LYS A 695 56.56 -20.47 65.84
CA LYS A 695 57.37 -20.63 64.63
C LYS A 695 57.70 -19.28 64.02
N LYS A 696 56.71 -18.38 63.91
CA LYS A 696 56.92 -17.00 63.46
C LYS A 696 57.89 -16.29 64.39
N ASP A 697 57.71 -16.35 65.71
CA ASP A 697 58.51 -15.68 66.73
C ASP A 697 59.93 -16.24 66.72
N LYS A 698 60.11 -17.56 66.53
CA LYS A 698 61.43 -18.17 66.32
C LYS A 698 62.08 -17.70 65.02
N GLN A 699 61.32 -17.58 63.93
CA GLN A 699 61.82 -17.05 62.66
C GLN A 699 62.10 -15.55 62.72
N VAL A 700 61.34 -14.82 63.54
CA VAL A 700 61.55 -13.40 63.85
C VAL A 700 62.79 -13.26 64.73
N GLU A 701 62.98 -14.10 65.74
CA GLU A 701 64.18 -14.11 66.60
C GLU A 701 65.41 -14.55 65.81
N GLU A 702 65.29 -15.53 64.91
CA GLU A 702 66.35 -15.92 63.97
C GLU A 702 66.64 -14.77 62.99
N MET A 703 65.61 -14.10 62.47
CA MET A 703 65.77 -12.92 61.64
C MET A 703 66.40 -11.76 62.41
N GLU A 704 65.99 -11.50 63.65
CA GLU A 704 66.49 -10.45 64.53
C GLU A 704 67.93 -10.75 64.98
N THR A 705 68.28 -12.02 65.25
CA THR A 705 69.64 -12.43 65.57
C THR A 705 70.53 -12.34 64.33
N LEU A 706 70.04 -12.70 63.14
CA LEU A 706 70.73 -12.50 61.86
C LEU A 706 70.90 -11.01 61.55
N ILE A 707 69.89 -10.17 61.81
CA ILE A 707 69.96 -8.70 61.74
C ILE A 707 70.93 -8.17 62.81
N SER A 708 70.97 -8.76 64.00
CA SER A 708 71.88 -8.38 65.08
C SER A 708 73.33 -8.77 64.76
N LEU A 709 73.55 -9.91 64.09
CA LEU A 709 74.84 -10.36 63.57
C LEU A 709 75.28 -9.45 62.42
N GLU A 710 74.38 -9.14 61.49
CA GLU A 710 74.57 -8.17 60.41
C GLU A 710 74.95 -6.78 60.98
N THR A 711 74.32 -6.36 62.08
CA THR A 711 74.59 -5.06 62.74
C THR A 711 75.76 -5.06 63.72
N THR A 712 76.19 -6.21 64.27
CA THR A 712 77.37 -6.33 65.18
C THR A 712 78.66 -6.60 64.42
N GLN A 713 78.63 -7.41 63.36
CA GLN A 713 79.75 -7.56 62.43
C GLN A 713 80.01 -6.29 61.62
N SER A 714 79.08 -5.35 61.63
CA SER A 714 79.24 -4.07 60.98
C SER A 714 78.70 -2.95 61.87
N THR A 715 79.55 -2.47 62.78
CA THR A 715 79.27 -1.32 63.67
C THR A 715 78.92 -0.02 62.93
N LYS A 716 79.10 0.00 61.61
CA LYS A 716 78.60 1.05 60.70
C LYS A 716 77.13 0.86 60.24
N LEU A 717 76.51 -0.31 60.47
CA LEU A 717 75.17 -0.69 59.94
C LEU A 717 74.02 -0.55 60.93
N LYS A 718 74.27 -0.36 62.24
CA LYS A 718 73.18 -0.24 63.23
C LYS A 718 72.25 0.95 62.95
N GLY A 719 72.82 2.10 62.57
CA GLY A 719 72.04 3.26 62.13
C GLY A 719 71.31 3.04 60.79
N LEU A 720 71.89 2.23 59.90
CA LEU A 720 71.27 1.87 58.62
C LEU A 720 70.08 0.90 58.80
N SER A 721 70.13 0.01 59.81
CA SER A 721 69.04 -0.91 60.13
C SER A 721 67.83 -0.21 60.76
N GLU A 722 68.03 0.74 61.69
CA GLU A 722 66.92 1.55 62.24
C GLU A 722 66.27 2.44 61.18
N GLU A 723 67.07 2.97 60.24
CA GLU A 723 66.59 3.72 59.10
C GLU A 723 65.79 2.83 58.13
N LYS A 724 66.22 1.57 57.93
CA LYS A 724 65.50 0.53 57.16
C LYS A 724 64.10 0.28 57.72
N ASP A 725 63.97 0.09 59.04
CA ASP A 725 62.68 -0.20 59.68
C ASP A 725 61.72 1.00 59.69
N ARG A 726 62.27 2.23 59.76
CA ARG A 726 61.47 3.45 59.61
C ARG A 726 60.89 3.55 58.19
N ILE A 727 61.74 3.34 57.18
CA ILE A 727 61.35 3.38 55.76
C ILE A 727 60.31 2.28 55.47
N TYR A 728 60.47 1.08 56.02
CA TYR A 728 59.52 -0.02 55.83
C TYR A 728 58.12 0.33 56.38
N ARG A 729 58.02 0.93 57.57
CA ARG A 729 56.73 1.38 58.13
C ARG A 729 56.07 2.49 57.32
N GLU A 730 56.86 3.40 56.75
CA GLU A 730 56.36 4.42 55.83
C GLU A 730 55.81 3.78 54.54
N MET A 731 56.49 2.76 54.00
CA MET A 731 56.03 2.03 52.82
C MET A 731 54.68 1.33 53.04
N VAL A 732 54.49 0.65 54.17
CA VAL A 732 53.20 -0.01 54.50
C VAL A 732 52.06 1.02 54.61
N ARG A 733 52.31 2.18 55.23
CA ARG A 733 51.30 3.26 55.27
C ARG A 733 50.96 3.78 53.87
N MET A 734 51.97 4.01 53.03
CA MET A 734 51.77 4.45 51.65
C MET A 734 50.96 3.43 50.84
N GLU A 735 51.20 2.14 51.04
CA GLU A 735 50.46 1.05 50.37
C GLU A 735 48.96 1.08 50.74
N THR A 736 48.63 1.19 52.03
CA THR A 736 47.22 1.28 52.47
C THR A 736 46.49 2.52 51.93
N GLU A 737 47.20 3.65 51.78
CA GLU A 737 46.61 4.86 51.18
C GLU A 737 46.45 4.71 49.66
N MET A 738 47.38 4.03 48.98
CA MET A 738 47.25 3.70 47.56
C MET A 738 46.06 2.78 47.27
N ASP A 739 45.74 1.85 48.17
CA ASP A 739 44.56 0.98 48.05
C ASP A 739 43.25 1.77 48.17
N LYS A 740 43.14 2.67 49.16
CA LYS A 740 41.97 3.57 49.30
C LYS A 740 41.79 4.45 48.05
N ILE A 741 42.88 4.97 47.50
CA ILE A 741 42.84 5.74 46.26
C ILE A 741 42.42 4.84 45.09
N SER A 742 42.85 3.57 45.05
CA SER A 742 42.46 2.60 44.04
C SER A 742 40.94 2.35 44.01
N THR A 743 40.31 2.12 45.17
CA THR A 743 38.86 1.93 45.26
C THR A 743 38.08 3.17 44.80
N ARG A 744 38.59 4.37 45.08
CA ARG A 744 37.99 5.62 44.59
C ARG A 744 38.13 5.77 43.08
N ILE A 745 39.28 5.39 42.51
CA ILE A 745 39.48 5.36 41.05
C ILE A 745 38.48 4.38 40.40
N GLU A 746 38.30 3.18 40.95
CA GLU A 746 37.33 2.19 40.46
C GLU A 746 35.90 2.74 40.48
N SER A 747 35.52 3.47 41.53
CA SER A 747 34.21 4.13 41.63
C SER A 747 33.99 5.17 40.51
N TYR A 748 35.01 5.99 40.22
CA TYR A 748 34.94 6.95 39.10
C TYR A 748 34.95 6.26 37.73
N VAL A 749 35.63 5.12 37.58
CA VAL A 749 35.56 4.31 36.35
C VAL A 749 34.14 3.82 36.10
N ASP A 750 33.42 3.35 37.13
CA ASP A 750 32.01 2.96 36.99
C ASP A 750 31.11 4.15 36.59
N LEU A 751 31.29 5.31 37.24
CA LEU A 751 30.53 6.54 36.90
C LEU A 751 30.76 6.99 35.45
N ILE A 752 32.02 6.94 34.97
CA ILE A 752 32.37 7.26 33.58
C ILE A 752 31.72 6.25 32.62
N SER A 753 31.77 4.96 32.93
CA SER A 753 31.15 3.91 32.10
C SER A 753 29.64 4.11 31.96
N ARG A 754 28.94 4.44 33.07
CA ARG A 754 27.51 4.74 33.04
C ARG A 754 27.19 5.99 32.23
N ALA A 755 27.98 7.05 32.39
CA ALA A 755 27.82 8.28 31.61
C ALA A 755 28.08 8.05 30.11
N LYS A 756 29.09 7.25 29.74
CA LYS A 756 29.37 6.86 28.35
C LYS A 756 28.26 6.02 27.72
N TYR A 757 27.65 5.11 28.48
CA TYR A 757 26.47 4.37 28.02
C TYR A 757 25.28 5.30 27.75
N ARG A 758 25.01 6.24 28.66
CA ARG A 758 23.97 7.25 28.49
C ARG A 758 24.26 8.15 27.28
N LEU A 759 25.51 8.57 27.08
CA LEU A 759 25.94 9.34 25.90
C LEU A 759 25.61 8.60 24.60
N SER A 760 26.00 7.31 24.48
CA SER A 760 25.70 6.49 23.30
C SER A 760 24.20 6.42 23.01
N THR A 761 23.37 6.31 24.05
CA THR A 761 21.90 6.23 23.88
C THR A 761 21.34 7.55 23.33
N VAL A 762 21.84 8.69 23.83
CA VAL A 762 21.40 10.02 23.38
C VAL A 762 21.95 10.35 21.98
N GLU A 763 23.17 9.90 21.65
CA GLU A 763 23.75 10.01 20.30
C GLU A 763 22.97 9.20 19.25
N ASP A 764 22.43 8.04 19.61
CA ASP A 764 21.56 7.28 18.71
C ASP A 764 20.20 7.97 18.50
N ALA A 765 19.64 8.60 19.54
CA ALA A 765 18.46 9.46 19.42
C ALA A 765 18.73 10.68 18.52
N LEU A 766 19.92 11.27 18.59
CA LEU A 766 20.34 12.34 17.68
C LEU A 766 20.31 11.88 16.22
N LYS A 767 20.89 10.71 15.91
CA LYS A 767 20.89 10.16 14.54
C LYS A 767 19.48 9.93 13.99
N GLU A 768 18.54 9.54 14.83
CA GLU A 768 17.14 9.35 14.43
C GLU A 768 16.49 10.68 14.07
N VAL A 769 16.70 11.72 14.90
CA VAL A 769 16.20 13.08 14.63
C VAL A 769 16.88 13.70 13.42
N GLU A 770 18.17 13.45 13.18
CA GLU A 770 18.88 13.93 11.99
C GLU A 770 18.33 13.31 10.69
N LYS A 771 17.98 12.02 10.71
CA LYS A 771 17.27 11.38 9.59
C LYS A 771 15.86 11.95 9.37
N GLU A 772 15.20 12.39 10.44
CA GLU A 772 13.91 13.08 10.33
C GLU A 772 14.09 14.47 9.69
N ILE A 773 15.14 15.20 10.07
CA ILE A 773 15.54 16.50 9.53
C ILE A 773 15.87 16.45 8.04
N GLU A 774 16.52 15.38 7.56
CA GLU A 774 16.81 15.19 6.12
C GLU A 774 15.54 15.26 5.25
N ARG A 775 14.37 14.91 5.80
CA ARG A 775 13.08 14.99 5.09
C ARG A 775 12.55 16.41 4.93
N TYR A 776 13.14 17.37 5.64
CA TYR A 776 12.74 18.78 5.69
C TYR A 776 13.92 19.71 5.33
N ALA A 777 14.96 19.19 4.68
CA ALA A 777 16.22 19.89 4.45
C ALA A 777 16.05 21.22 3.68
N ASP A 778 15.12 21.24 2.72
CA ASP A 778 14.72 22.39 1.90
C ASP A 778 14.09 23.53 2.72
N VAL A 779 13.42 23.21 3.83
CA VAL A 779 12.81 24.19 4.72
C VAL A 779 13.79 24.70 5.77
N ILE A 780 14.66 23.81 6.25
CA ILE A 780 15.57 24.07 7.38
C ILE A 780 16.72 25.00 6.99
N GLU A 781 17.15 25.01 5.72
CA GLU A 781 18.19 25.94 5.22
C GLU A 781 17.86 27.43 5.46
N ASN A 782 16.59 27.77 5.68
CA ASN A 782 16.12 29.15 5.86
C ASN A 782 15.70 29.49 7.30
N VAL A 783 15.92 28.60 8.28
CA VAL A 783 15.52 28.81 9.68
C VAL A 783 16.73 29.28 10.51
N SER A 784 16.65 30.47 11.09
CA SER A 784 17.69 30.96 12.01
C SER A 784 17.57 30.28 13.38
N GLU A 785 18.68 29.71 13.88
CA GLU A 785 18.77 29.08 15.22
C GLU A 785 18.27 29.97 16.38
N LYS A 786 18.33 31.30 16.23
CA LYS A 786 17.96 32.26 17.29
C LYS A 786 16.47 32.57 17.40
N GLU A 787 15.64 32.09 16.47
CA GLU A 787 14.22 32.44 16.39
C GLU A 787 13.28 31.24 16.59
N ILE A 788 13.81 30.08 16.96
CA ILE A 788 13.01 28.85 17.13
C ILE A 788 12.25 28.90 18.46
N PRO A 789 10.90 28.89 18.45
CA PRO A 789 10.10 28.89 19.67
C PRO A 789 10.34 27.64 20.53
N SER A 790 9.81 27.65 21.76
CA SER A 790 9.84 26.45 22.60
C SER A 790 9.08 25.29 21.95
N LEU A 791 9.47 24.06 22.28
CA LEU A 791 8.81 22.86 21.77
C LEU A 791 7.29 22.88 22.06
N ASP A 792 6.89 23.34 23.24
CA ASP A 792 5.47 23.47 23.63
C ASP A 792 4.71 24.44 22.72
N SER A 793 5.30 25.60 22.41
CA SER A 793 4.70 26.59 21.52
C SER A 793 4.57 26.07 20.08
N LEU A 794 5.57 25.31 19.62
CA LEU A 794 5.52 24.65 18.31
C LEU A 794 4.48 23.53 18.27
N MET A 795 4.32 22.75 19.35
CA MET A 795 3.29 21.70 19.45
C MET A 795 1.87 22.29 19.50
N GLU A 796 1.67 23.41 20.18
CA GLU A 796 0.40 24.15 20.14
C GLU A 796 0.09 24.67 18.74
N SER A 797 1.09 25.26 18.08
CA SER A 797 0.98 25.74 16.70
C SER A 797 0.69 24.61 15.72
N LEU A 798 1.30 23.44 15.92
CA LEU A 798 1.05 22.22 15.17
C LEU A 798 -0.41 21.80 15.31
N ARG A 799 -0.91 21.71 16.55
CA ARG A 799 -2.29 21.33 16.83
C ARG A 799 -3.30 22.28 16.19
N LEU A 800 -3.11 23.59 16.37
CA LEU A 800 -3.99 24.61 15.80
C LEU A 800 -3.97 24.56 14.26
N THR A 801 -2.80 24.31 13.64
CA THR A 801 -2.69 24.21 12.19
C THR A 801 -3.39 22.95 11.67
N GLU A 802 -3.23 21.81 12.35
CA GLU A 802 -3.94 20.56 12.01
C GLU A 802 -5.46 20.67 12.23
N GLU A 803 -5.92 21.35 13.27
CA GLU A 803 -7.35 21.65 13.50
C GLU A 803 -7.93 22.51 12.37
N ASN A 804 -7.25 23.61 12.01
CA ASN A 804 -7.67 24.47 10.90
C ASN A 804 -7.69 23.73 9.55
N MET A 805 -6.76 22.79 9.32
CA MET A 805 -6.78 21.96 8.11
C MET A 805 -7.97 21.01 8.10
N ARG A 806 -8.28 20.36 9.23
CA ARG A 806 -9.45 19.47 9.36
C ARG A 806 -10.79 20.18 9.17
N GLU A 807 -10.90 21.43 9.59
CA GLU A 807 -12.12 22.23 9.36
C GLU A 807 -12.39 22.51 7.88
N LEU A 808 -11.33 22.55 7.06
CA LEU A 808 -11.44 22.74 5.60
C LEU A 808 -11.69 21.42 4.86
N GLU A 809 -11.37 20.27 5.44
CA GLU A 809 -11.57 18.97 4.79
C GLU A 809 -13.06 18.59 4.71
N PRO A 810 -13.55 18.08 3.56
CA PRO A 810 -12.81 17.73 2.34
C PRO A 810 -12.59 18.93 1.39
N VAL A 811 -11.34 19.15 0.95
CA VAL A 811 -10.96 20.24 0.02
C VAL A 811 -10.74 19.71 -1.40
N ASN A 812 -11.33 20.37 -2.41
CA ASN A 812 -11.09 20.06 -3.81
C ASN A 812 -9.81 20.73 -4.33
N MET A 813 -8.65 20.07 -4.21
CA MET A 813 -7.37 20.61 -4.70
C MET A 813 -7.32 20.80 -6.23
N ARG A 814 -8.19 20.12 -6.99
CA ARG A 814 -8.27 20.28 -8.45
C ARG A 814 -8.98 21.56 -8.88
N ALA A 815 -9.71 22.21 -7.96
CA ALA A 815 -10.37 23.49 -8.23
C ALA A 815 -9.38 24.59 -8.63
N LEU A 816 -8.09 24.48 -8.25
CA LEU A 816 -7.02 25.39 -8.68
C LEU A 816 -6.87 25.41 -10.21
N GLU A 817 -6.74 24.23 -10.83
CA GLU A 817 -6.56 24.08 -12.28
C GLU A 817 -7.89 24.20 -13.04
N GLU A 818 -8.97 23.64 -12.48
CA GLU A 818 -10.30 23.66 -13.11
C GLU A 818 -10.86 25.09 -13.21
N TYR A 819 -10.61 25.93 -12.21
CA TYR A 819 -10.99 27.34 -12.25
C TYR A 819 -10.27 28.09 -13.39
N GLU A 820 -8.95 27.92 -13.53
CA GLU A 820 -8.17 28.56 -14.60
C GLU A 820 -8.66 28.13 -15.99
N HIS A 821 -8.89 26.83 -16.20
CA HIS A 821 -9.37 26.31 -17.47
C HIS A 821 -10.78 26.83 -17.82
N GLN A 822 -11.71 26.89 -16.85
CA GLN A 822 -13.04 27.45 -17.08
C GLN A 822 -12.99 28.97 -17.33
N GLU A 823 -12.05 29.68 -16.72
CA GLU A 823 -11.88 31.13 -16.93
C GLU A 823 -11.40 31.41 -18.38
N GLU A 824 -10.47 30.60 -18.89
CA GLU A 824 -10.07 30.68 -20.30
C GLU A 824 -11.21 30.34 -21.25
N ARG A 825 -12.02 29.32 -20.92
CA ARG A 825 -13.20 28.95 -21.70
C ARG A 825 -14.21 30.09 -21.76
N LYS A 826 -14.47 30.76 -20.64
CA LYS A 826 -15.33 31.94 -20.58
C LYS A 826 -14.85 33.03 -21.54
N LYS A 827 -13.57 33.38 -21.49
CA LYS A 827 -12.98 34.42 -22.38
C LYS A 827 -13.18 34.09 -23.86
N LYS A 828 -12.95 32.84 -24.26
CA LYS A 828 -13.18 32.39 -25.65
C LYS A 828 -14.64 32.54 -26.10
N LEU A 829 -15.59 32.15 -25.25
CA LEU A 829 -17.03 32.27 -25.55
C LEU A 829 -17.47 33.74 -25.69
N GLU A 830 -16.95 34.64 -24.84
CA GLU A 830 -17.21 36.08 -24.94
C GLU A 830 -16.68 36.68 -26.25
N GLU A 831 -15.48 36.27 -26.67
CA GLU A 831 -14.90 36.67 -27.96
C GLU A 831 -15.74 36.20 -29.15
N ASP A 832 -16.24 34.96 -29.10
CA ASP A 832 -17.08 34.39 -30.16
C ASP A 832 -18.44 35.10 -30.27
N ILE A 833 -19.07 35.43 -29.13
CA ILE A 833 -20.30 36.25 -29.11
C ILE A 833 -20.04 37.61 -29.76
N LYS A 834 -18.89 38.24 -29.46
CA LYS A 834 -18.52 39.53 -30.04
C LYS A 834 -18.41 39.46 -31.57
N LYS A 835 -17.73 38.43 -32.10
CA LYS A 835 -17.61 38.19 -33.56
C LYS A 835 -18.96 37.94 -34.22
N LEU A 836 -19.82 37.10 -33.63
CA LEU A 836 -21.15 36.82 -34.18
C LEU A 836 -22.06 38.06 -34.20
N ARG A 837 -21.98 38.91 -33.16
CA ARG A 837 -22.71 40.19 -33.13
C ARG A 837 -22.27 41.13 -34.26
N GLU A 838 -20.98 41.14 -34.59
CA GLU A 838 -20.44 41.91 -35.71
C GLU A 838 -20.93 41.35 -37.06
N GLN A 839 -20.86 40.03 -37.25
CA GLN A 839 -21.38 39.35 -38.44
C GLN A 839 -22.88 39.66 -38.65
N LYS A 840 -23.69 39.60 -37.59
CA LYS A 840 -25.12 39.98 -37.63
C LYS A 840 -25.33 41.43 -38.08
N ARG A 841 -24.50 42.37 -37.63
CA ARG A 841 -24.58 43.78 -38.07
C ARG A 841 -24.29 43.90 -39.56
N ASN A 842 -23.30 43.17 -40.07
CA ASN A 842 -22.94 43.17 -41.49
C ASN A 842 -24.04 42.57 -42.36
N LEU A 843 -24.62 41.43 -41.97
CA LEU A 843 -25.75 40.81 -42.70
C LEU A 843 -26.97 41.74 -42.78
N ASN A 844 -27.29 42.48 -41.70
CA ASN A 844 -28.37 43.47 -41.72
C ASN A 844 -28.11 44.61 -42.72
N LYS A 845 -26.86 45.04 -42.91
CA LYS A 845 -26.51 46.07 -43.91
C LYS A 845 -26.73 45.54 -45.32
N VAL A 846 -26.22 44.34 -45.62
CA VAL A 846 -26.35 43.69 -46.93
C VAL A 846 -27.82 43.47 -47.30
N ALA A 847 -28.65 42.98 -46.36
CA ALA A 847 -30.08 42.76 -46.61
C ALA A 847 -30.81 44.07 -46.97
N LYS A 848 -30.50 45.18 -46.29
CA LYS A 848 -31.08 46.50 -46.59
C LYS A 848 -30.67 47.02 -47.98
N GLU A 849 -29.41 46.81 -48.37
CA GLU A 849 -28.92 47.22 -49.69
C GLU A 849 -29.61 46.44 -50.82
N ILE A 850 -29.76 45.12 -50.67
CA ILE A 850 -30.44 44.27 -51.65
C ILE A 850 -31.92 44.63 -51.75
N ALA A 851 -32.60 44.86 -50.62
CA ALA A 851 -34.01 45.27 -50.60
C ALA A 851 -34.23 46.59 -51.37
N LYS A 852 -33.32 47.55 -51.17
CA LYS A 852 -33.34 48.83 -51.88
C LYS A 852 -33.18 48.64 -53.40
N ARG A 853 -32.16 47.90 -53.84
CA ARG A 853 -31.94 47.61 -55.27
C ARG A 853 -33.14 46.92 -55.92
N LYS A 854 -33.77 45.98 -55.22
CA LYS A 854 -34.99 45.29 -55.70
C LYS A 854 -36.14 46.28 -55.92
N LYS A 855 -36.36 47.20 -54.98
CA LYS A 855 -37.41 48.24 -55.07
C LYS A 855 -37.12 49.22 -56.21
N ASP A 856 -35.88 49.69 -56.33
CA ASP A 856 -35.47 50.64 -57.36
C ASP A 856 -35.68 50.06 -58.77
N ARG A 857 -35.25 48.81 -59.02
CA ARG A 857 -35.42 48.14 -60.32
C ARG A 857 -36.89 47.88 -60.67
N PHE A 858 -37.73 47.57 -59.68
CA PHE A 858 -39.17 47.39 -59.90
C PHE A 858 -39.82 48.68 -60.39
N PHE A 859 -39.56 49.82 -59.74
CA PHE A 859 -40.15 51.10 -60.16
C PHE A 859 -39.67 51.55 -61.53
N GLU A 860 -38.40 51.30 -61.87
CA GLU A 860 -37.86 51.56 -63.21
C GLU A 860 -38.69 50.82 -64.28
N VAL A 861 -38.86 49.50 -64.14
CA VAL A 861 -39.63 48.68 -65.09
C VAL A 861 -41.12 49.06 -65.10
N PHE A 862 -41.71 49.25 -63.92
CA PHE A 862 -43.13 49.55 -63.76
C PHE A 862 -43.51 50.87 -64.44
N ASN A 863 -42.71 51.92 -64.26
CA ASN A 863 -43.00 53.23 -64.83
C ASN A 863 -42.92 53.19 -66.37
N GLU A 864 -41.90 52.55 -66.93
CA GLU A 864 -41.74 52.38 -68.39
C GLU A 864 -42.91 51.62 -69.02
N ILE A 865 -43.34 50.51 -68.42
CA ILE A 865 -44.50 49.75 -68.91
C ILE A 865 -45.78 50.56 -68.78
N ASN A 866 -45.95 51.30 -67.67
CA ASN A 866 -47.13 52.14 -67.46
C ASN A 866 -47.22 53.29 -68.48
N ASP A 867 -46.10 53.89 -68.85
CA ASP A 867 -46.05 54.95 -69.85
C ASP A 867 -46.31 54.38 -71.26
N ASN A 868 -45.70 53.25 -71.61
CA ASN A 868 -46.01 52.52 -72.85
C ASN A 868 -47.49 52.14 -72.94
N PHE A 869 -48.11 51.73 -71.83
CA PHE A 869 -49.52 51.35 -71.77
C PHE A 869 -50.46 52.53 -71.99
N ARG A 870 -50.13 53.71 -71.46
CA ARG A 870 -50.87 54.96 -71.70
C ARG A 870 -50.91 55.31 -73.18
N ASP A 871 -49.75 55.30 -73.82
CA ASP A 871 -49.59 55.68 -75.22
C ASP A 871 -50.34 54.72 -76.14
N ILE A 872 -50.12 53.41 -75.98
CA ILE A 872 -50.71 52.38 -76.83
C ILE A 872 -52.23 52.33 -76.68
N TYR A 873 -52.75 52.47 -75.46
CA TYR A 873 -54.19 52.47 -75.26
C TYR A 873 -54.86 53.71 -75.87
N ALA A 874 -54.22 54.87 -75.76
CA ALA A 874 -54.73 56.11 -76.36
C ALA A 874 -54.83 56.01 -77.89
N GLU A 875 -53.84 55.38 -78.51
CA GLU A 875 -53.79 55.10 -79.95
C GLU A 875 -54.90 54.10 -80.37
N LEU A 876 -54.99 52.95 -79.71
CA LEU A 876 -55.97 51.91 -80.05
C LEU A 876 -57.43 52.33 -79.83
N SER A 877 -57.70 53.15 -78.82
CA SER A 877 -59.06 53.58 -78.45
C SER A 877 -59.49 54.91 -79.10
N GLY A 878 -58.63 55.54 -79.91
CA GLY A 878 -58.91 56.80 -80.57
C GLY A 878 -59.05 57.99 -79.59
N GLY A 879 -58.26 58.00 -78.51
CA GLY A 879 -58.20 59.07 -77.50
C GLY A 879 -58.75 58.74 -76.11
N GLY A 880 -58.82 57.46 -75.71
CA GLY A 880 -59.06 57.04 -74.32
C GLY A 880 -57.78 57.09 -73.46
N GLU A 881 -57.91 56.92 -72.14
CA GLU A 881 -56.78 56.92 -71.19
C GLU A 881 -56.72 55.59 -70.44
N ALA A 882 -55.53 55.02 -70.24
CA ALA A 882 -55.35 53.86 -69.35
C ALA A 882 -54.03 53.95 -68.59
N TYR A 883 -53.98 53.48 -67.35
CA TYR A 883 -52.77 53.47 -66.52
C TYR A 883 -52.79 52.35 -65.48
N LEU A 884 -51.59 51.98 -65.02
CA LEU A 884 -51.35 51.02 -63.94
C LEU A 884 -51.27 51.75 -62.60
N GLU A 885 -51.91 51.19 -61.57
CA GLU A 885 -51.92 51.75 -60.23
C GLU A 885 -51.55 50.67 -59.20
N LEU A 886 -50.51 50.94 -58.40
CA LEU A 886 -50.12 50.07 -57.30
C LEU A 886 -50.98 50.34 -56.07
N GLU A 887 -51.45 49.29 -55.41
CA GLU A 887 -52.23 49.41 -54.17
C GLU A 887 -51.41 49.98 -53.02
N ASN A 888 -50.11 49.69 -53.00
CA ASN A 888 -49.18 50.23 -52.01
C ASN A 888 -47.91 50.75 -52.71
N LYS A 889 -47.71 52.07 -52.69
CA LYS A 889 -46.53 52.72 -53.28
C LYS A 889 -45.28 52.62 -52.39
N ASP A 890 -45.46 52.45 -51.07
CA ASP A 890 -44.34 52.37 -50.13
C ASP A 890 -43.73 50.96 -50.09
N ASP A 891 -44.56 49.93 -50.29
CA ASP A 891 -44.13 48.55 -50.47
C ASP A 891 -44.84 47.90 -51.67
N PRO A 892 -44.29 48.03 -52.88
CA PRO A 892 -44.92 47.54 -54.10
C PRO A 892 -45.05 46.00 -54.15
N PHE A 893 -44.38 45.26 -53.26
CA PHE A 893 -44.42 43.80 -53.23
C PHE A 893 -45.47 43.24 -52.26
N ALA A 894 -46.04 44.07 -51.39
CA ALA A 894 -47.03 43.66 -50.40
C ALA A 894 -48.50 43.84 -50.86
N GLY A 895 -48.72 44.45 -52.04
CA GLY A 895 -50.04 44.72 -52.61
C GLY A 895 -50.13 44.37 -54.09
N GLY A 896 -51.34 44.44 -54.65
CA GLY A 896 -51.61 44.16 -56.06
C GLY A 896 -51.38 45.37 -56.99
N MET A 897 -51.55 45.12 -58.29
CA MET A 897 -51.56 46.13 -59.35
C MET A 897 -52.95 46.17 -59.99
N ASN A 898 -53.54 47.36 -60.03
CA ASN A 898 -54.83 47.62 -60.65
C ASN A 898 -54.64 48.26 -62.04
N ILE A 899 -55.41 47.79 -63.02
CA ILE A 899 -55.44 48.36 -64.37
C ILE A 899 -56.65 49.30 -64.44
N LYS A 900 -56.40 50.60 -64.56
CA LYS A 900 -57.41 51.64 -64.67
C LYS A 900 -57.55 52.07 -66.12
N VAL A 901 -58.79 52.07 -66.63
CA VAL A 901 -59.06 52.34 -68.03
C VAL A 901 -60.25 53.29 -68.16
N ARG A 902 -60.13 54.26 -69.05
CA ARG A 902 -61.14 55.28 -69.36
C ARG A 902 -61.38 55.31 -70.87
N PRO A 903 -62.41 54.60 -71.36
CA PRO A 903 -62.82 54.68 -72.75
C PRO A 903 -63.27 56.10 -73.12
N LYS A 904 -63.17 56.46 -74.41
CA LYS A 904 -63.51 57.79 -74.95
C LYS A 904 -64.93 58.21 -74.54
N GLY A 905 -65.05 59.29 -73.76
CA GLY A 905 -66.34 59.82 -73.29
C GLY A 905 -66.96 59.12 -72.07
N LYS A 906 -66.30 58.11 -71.46
CA LYS A 906 -66.76 57.40 -70.25
C LYS A 906 -65.91 57.74 -69.01
N LYS A 907 -66.37 57.28 -67.83
CA LYS A 907 -65.62 57.37 -66.56
C LYS A 907 -64.52 56.31 -66.48
N VAL A 908 -63.58 56.49 -65.55
CA VAL A 908 -62.52 55.52 -65.26
C VAL A 908 -63.14 54.27 -64.61
N HIS A 909 -62.84 53.10 -65.15
CA HIS A 909 -63.26 51.80 -64.64
C HIS A 909 -62.05 50.89 -64.36
N ASN A 910 -62.21 49.91 -63.48
CA ASN A 910 -61.26 48.79 -63.38
C ASN A 910 -61.51 47.84 -64.57
N ILE A 911 -60.49 47.16 -65.07
CA ILE A 911 -60.57 46.26 -66.24
C ILE A 911 -61.68 45.19 -66.12
N SER A 912 -62.01 44.77 -64.89
CA SER A 912 -63.08 43.80 -64.61
C SER A 912 -64.50 44.33 -64.87
N ALA A 913 -64.69 45.65 -64.92
CA ALA A 913 -65.98 46.31 -65.09
C ALA A 913 -66.23 46.84 -66.52
N LEU A 914 -65.36 46.49 -67.47
CA LEU A 914 -65.46 46.89 -68.89
C LEU A 914 -66.31 45.92 -69.71
N SER A 915 -66.85 46.38 -70.84
CA SER A 915 -67.50 45.51 -71.84
C SER A 915 -66.49 44.55 -72.49
N GLY A 916 -66.95 43.45 -73.08
CA GLY A 916 -66.09 42.42 -73.68
C GLY A 916 -65.07 42.97 -74.68
N GLY A 917 -65.48 43.87 -75.57
CA GLY A 917 -64.58 44.51 -76.55
C GLY A 917 -63.59 45.49 -75.91
N GLU A 918 -64.03 46.30 -74.93
CA GLU A 918 -63.15 47.24 -74.21
C GLU A 918 -62.11 46.51 -73.34
N LYS A 919 -62.50 45.39 -72.75
CA LYS A 919 -61.61 44.53 -71.96
C LYS A 919 -60.52 43.90 -72.85
N SER A 920 -60.90 43.35 -74.01
CA SER A 920 -59.94 42.80 -74.98
C SER A 920 -58.96 43.86 -75.46
N MET A 921 -59.43 45.08 -75.74
CA MET A 921 -58.56 46.19 -76.14
C MET A 921 -57.59 46.61 -75.03
N ALA A 922 -58.06 46.75 -73.79
CA ALA A 922 -57.18 47.10 -72.66
C ALA A 922 -56.14 46.01 -72.38
N SER A 923 -56.51 44.73 -72.51
CA SER A 923 -55.57 43.61 -72.37
C SER A 923 -54.53 43.58 -73.49
N LEU A 924 -54.95 43.79 -74.74
CA LEU A 924 -54.02 43.87 -75.89
C LEU A 924 -53.06 45.04 -75.74
N ALA A 925 -53.55 46.22 -75.35
CA ALA A 925 -52.70 47.39 -75.11
C ALA A 925 -51.64 47.12 -74.03
N LEU A 926 -51.98 46.39 -72.97
CA LEU A 926 -51.02 46.01 -71.93
C LEU A 926 -49.97 45.02 -72.44
N ILE A 927 -50.38 44.03 -73.23
CA ILE A 927 -49.46 43.07 -73.85
C ILE A 927 -48.46 43.81 -74.75
N PHE A 928 -48.95 44.73 -75.58
CA PHE A 928 -48.10 45.55 -76.44
C PHE A 928 -47.19 46.51 -75.66
N ALA A 929 -47.65 47.03 -74.51
CA ALA A 929 -46.83 47.87 -73.64
C ALA A 929 -45.65 47.12 -73.01
N ILE A 930 -45.88 45.86 -72.63
CA ILE A 930 -44.83 44.96 -72.16
C ILE A 930 -43.87 44.63 -73.32
N GLN A 931 -44.40 44.28 -74.49
CA GLN A 931 -43.62 44.01 -75.70
C GLN A 931 -42.73 45.20 -76.10
N ARG A 932 -43.22 46.44 -75.96
CA ARG A 932 -42.43 47.63 -76.30
C ARG A 932 -41.24 47.83 -75.36
N TYR A 933 -41.37 47.41 -74.09
CA TYR A 933 -40.29 47.45 -73.12
C TYR A 933 -39.26 46.33 -73.35
N ASP A 934 -39.72 45.12 -73.66
CA ASP A 934 -38.86 43.95 -73.91
C ASP A 934 -39.38 43.11 -75.09
N PRO A 935 -38.98 43.43 -76.34
CA PRO A 935 -39.53 42.78 -77.53
C PRO A 935 -39.01 41.35 -77.70
N SER A 936 -39.93 40.38 -77.70
CA SER A 936 -39.69 39.01 -78.12
C SER A 936 -39.52 38.88 -79.65
N PRO A 937 -38.76 37.88 -80.15
CA PRO A 937 -38.49 37.72 -81.59
C PRO A 937 -39.73 37.45 -82.46
N PHE A 938 -40.75 36.80 -81.91
CA PHE A 938 -42.02 36.54 -82.58
C PHE A 938 -43.20 36.50 -81.60
N TYR A 939 -44.40 36.73 -82.11
CA TYR A 939 -45.65 36.72 -81.37
C TYR A 939 -46.69 35.90 -82.13
N VAL A 940 -47.46 35.09 -81.38
CA VAL A 940 -48.56 34.30 -81.92
C VAL A 940 -49.84 34.77 -81.25
N LEU A 941 -50.80 35.24 -82.05
CA LEU A 941 -52.06 35.81 -81.59
C LEU A 941 -53.22 35.03 -82.22
N ASP A 942 -54.00 34.35 -81.38
CA ASP A 942 -55.10 33.49 -81.80
C ASP A 942 -56.45 34.14 -81.48
N GLU A 943 -57.26 34.41 -82.51
CA GLU A 943 -58.62 34.95 -82.44
C GLU A 943 -58.81 36.23 -81.60
N ILE A 944 -57.76 37.04 -81.48
CA ILE A 944 -57.75 38.23 -80.61
C ILE A 944 -58.76 39.32 -80.99
N ASP A 945 -59.25 39.30 -82.23
CA ASP A 945 -60.17 40.27 -82.80
C ASP A 945 -61.64 39.78 -82.81
N MET A 946 -61.91 38.58 -82.29
CA MET A 946 -63.26 38.00 -82.30
C MET A 946 -64.29 38.90 -81.60
N TYR A 947 -63.90 39.51 -80.48
CA TYR A 947 -64.76 40.37 -79.64
C TYR A 947 -64.65 41.88 -79.94
N LEU A 948 -63.91 42.28 -80.97
CA LEU A 948 -63.77 43.69 -81.38
C LEU A 948 -64.84 44.07 -82.42
N ASP A 949 -65.25 45.33 -82.46
CA ASP A 949 -66.03 45.84 -83.60
C ASP A 949 -65.10 46.11 -84.80
N ASN A 950 -65.66 46.42 -85.97
CA ASN A 950 -64.85 46.58 -87.19
C ASN A 950 -63.83 47.73 -87.09
N ILE A 951 -64.17 48.81 -86.36
CA ILE A 951 -63.30 49.99 -86.20
C ILE A 951 -62.10 49.63 -85.32
N ASN A 952 -62.34 48.98 -84.19
CA ASN A 952 -61.29 48.61 -83.24
C ASN A 952 -60.45 47.43 -83.75
N ALA A 953 -61.06 46.48 -84.46
CA ALA A 953 -60.32 45.41 -85.13
C ALA A 953 -59.33 46.00 -86.15
N GLU A 954 -59.76 46.98 -86.95
CA GLU A 954 -58.87 47.66 -87.91
C GLU A 954 -57.73 48.44 -87.23
N ALA A 955 -58.01 49.11 -86.10
CA ALA A 955 -56.97 49.80 -85.33
C ALA A 955 -55.91 48.83 -84.77
N VAL A 956 -56.35 47.69 -84.23
CA VAL A 956 -55.46 46.63 -83.73
C VAL A 956 -54.65 46.03 -84.88
N SER A 957 -55.27 45.73 -86.03
CA SER A 957 -54.57 45.17 -87.20
C SER A 957 -53.49 46.12 -87.73
N ARG A 958 -53.77 47.44 -87.79
CA ARG A 958 -52.78 48.44 -88.20
C ARG A 958 -51.62 48.54 -87.22
N MET A 959 -51.89 48.55 -85.92
CA MET A 959 -50.82 48.61 -84.92
C MET A 959 -49.93 47.36 -84.95
N ILE A 960 -50.52 46.19 -85.20
CA ILE A 960 -49.78 44.94 -85.42
C ILE A 960 -48.93 45.02 -86.69
N LYS A 961 -49.44 45.62 -87.76
CA LYS A 961 -48.69 45.87 -89.00
C LYS A 961 -47.51 46.82 -88.79
N GLU A 962 -47.69 47.89 -88.01
CA GLU A 962 -46.60 48.80 -87.70
C GLU A 962 -45.54 48.10 -86.83
N ASN A 963 -45.97 47.34 -85.83
CA ASN A 963 -45.08 46.57 -84.97
C ASN A 963 -44.39 45.41 -85.69
N SER A 964 -44.92 44.94 -86.84
CA SER A 964 -44.30 43.84 -87.61
C SER A 964 -42.95 44.22 -88.22
N SER A 965 -42.62 45.52 -88.26
CA SER A 965 -41.28 46.00 -88.60
C SER A 965 -40.22 45.66 -87.56
N PHE A 966 -40.62 45.40 -86.30
CA PHE A 966 -39.71 45.13 -85.17
C PHE A 966 -39.79 43.68 -84.65
N ALA A 967 -40.88 42.95 -84.91
CA ALA A 967 -41.05 41.56 -84.49
C ALA A 967 -41.93 40.77 -85.47
N GLN A 968 -41.77 39.45 -85.53
CA GLN A 968 -42.60 38.61 -86.39
C GLN A 968 -43.97 38.34 -85.76
N PHE A 969 -45.07 38.59 -86.47
CA PHE A 969 -46.41 38.31 -86.00
C PHE A 969 -47.08 37.18 -86.79
N ILE A 970 -47.63 36.21 -86.07
CA ILE A 970 -48.44 35.11 -86.60
C ILE A 970 -49.85 35.29 -86.03
N LEU A 971 -50.82 35.62 -86.89
CA LEU A 971 -52.21 35.85 -86.49
C LEU A 971 -53.12 34.77 -87.05
N ILE A 972 -54.02 34.28 -86.21
CA ILE A 972 -55.13 33.41 -86.60
C ILE A 972 -56.41 34.23 -86.44
N SER A 973 -57.10 34.53 -87.55
CA SER A 973 -58.33 35.32 -87.54
C SER A 973 -59.25 34.95 -88.70
N LEU A 974 -60.56 35.09 -88.46
CA LEU A 974 -61.62 34.95 -89.46
C LEU A 974 -62.10 36.32 -89.99
N ARG A 975 -61.58 37.45 -89.46
CA ARG A 975 -62.03 38.79 -89.85
C ARG A 975 -61.28 39.31 -91.07
N LYS A 976 -62.04 39.77 -92.07
CA LYS A 976 -61.50 40.35 -93.32
C LYS A 976 -60.62 41.57 -93.11
N VAL A 977 -60.90 42.40 -92.10
CA VAL A 977 -60.09 43.59 -91.75
C VAL A 977 -58.68 43.22 -91.34
N THR A 978 -58.52 42.16 -90.54
CA THR A 978 -57.22 41.66 -90.09
C THR A 978 -56.44 41.00 -91.21
N LEU A 979 -57.12 40.21 -92.04
CA LEU A 979 -56.51 39.56 -93.20
C LEU A 979 -56.00 40.57 -94.25
N LYS A 980 -56.63 41.75 -94.35
CA LYS A 980 -56.24 42.79 -95.31
C LYS A 980 -54.85 43.39 -95.04
N GLU A 981 -54.45 43.48 -93.78
CA GLU A 981 -53.18 44.09 -93.37
C GLU A 981 -52.00 43.08 -93.36
N ALA A 982 -52.29 41.79 -93.52
CA ALA A 982 -51.29 40.72 -93.53
C ALA A 982 -50.39 40.77 -94.78
N ASP A 983 -49.10 40.47 -94.64
CA ASP A 983 -48.19 40.29 -95.79
C ASP A 983 -48.37 38.93 -96.47
N HIS A 984 -48.70 37.91 -95.68
CA HIS A 984 -48.90 36.54 -96.15
C HIS A 984 -50.15 35.94 -95.50
N ILE A 985 -51.00 35.31 -96.30
CA ILE A 985 -52.18 34.58 -95.82
C ILE A 985 -51.99 33.09 -96.11
N TYR A 986 -52.14 32.28 -95.06
CA TYR A 986 -52.16 30.82 -95.13
C TYR A 986 -53.57 30.33 -94.86
N GLY A 987 -54.20 29.71 -95.86
CA GLY A 987 -55.51 29.07 -95.70
C GLY A 987 -55.36 27.63 -95.22
N ILE A 988 -56.17 27.21 -94.25
CA ILE A 988 -56.26 25.80 -93.83
C ILE A 988 -57.62 25.27 -94.28
N THR A 989 -57.62 24.18 -95.03
CA THR A 989 -58.84 23.44 -95.40
C THR A 989 -58.82 22.06 -94.78
N MET A 990 -59.98 21.42 -94.67
CA MET A 990 -60.10 20.02 -94.30
C MET A 990 -60.56 19.23 -95.52
N ARG A 991 -59.82 18.18 -95.86
CA ARG A 991 -60.21 17.24 -96.92
C ARG A 991 -61.36 16.33 -96.44
N GLU A 992 -62.04 15.67 -97.37
CA GLU A 992 -63.14 14.73 -97.08
C GLU A 992 -62.69 13.53 -96.21
N ASP A 993 -61.39 13.26 -96.11
CA ASP A 993 -60.77 12.24 -95.24
C ASP A 993 -60.46 12.71 -93.81
N GLY A 994 -60.78 13.97 -93.47
CA GLY A 994 -60.59 14.55 -92.14
C GLY A 994 -59.16 15.07 -91.86
N ILE A 995 -58.27 15.07 -92.86
CA ILE A 995 -56.91 15.62 -92.73
C ILE A 995 -56.92 17.10 -93.11
N SER A 996 -56.37 17.96 -92.24
CA SER A 996 -56.18 19.38 -92.53
C SER A 996 -54.99 19.60 -93.46
N GLU A 997 -55.20 20.30 -94.57
CA GLU A 997 -54.19 20.65 -95.56
C GLU A 997 -54.10 22.17 -95.71
N ILE A 998 -52.89 22.70 -95.94
CA ILE A 998 -52.68 24.14 -96.16
C ILE A 998 -52.93 24.44 -97.64
N ILE A 999 -53.95 25.27 -97.92
CA ILE A 999 -54.19 25.80 -99.26
C ILE A 999 -53.44 27.12 -99.43
N GLY A 1000 -52.27 27.06 -100.08
CA GLY A 1000 -51.59 28.19 -100.73
C GLY A 1000 -51.01 29.31 -99.84
N ALA A 1001 -49.87 29.86 -100.26
CA ALA A 1001 -49.41 31.19 -99.85
C ALA A 1001 -49.98 32.19 -100.86
N VAL A 1002 -51.02 32.94 -100.48
CA VAL A 1002 -51.63 33.91 -101.38
C VAL A 1002 -50.86 35.23 -101.27
N ASP A 1003 -50.16 35.61 -102.34
CA ASP A 1003 -49.56 36.94 -102.46
C ASP A 1003 -50.68 37.94 -102.84
N LEU A 1004 -51.03 38.81 -101.89
CA LEU A 1004 -52.11 39.79 -102.04
C LEU A 1004 -51.83 40.81 -103.15
N SER A 1005 -50.57 40.96 -103.60
CA SER A 1005 -50.21 41.83 -104.73
C SER A 1005 -50.69 41.31 -106.10
N ALA A 1006 -51.10 40.03 -106.19
CA ALA A 1006 -51.58 39.39 -107.41
C ALA A 1006 -53.12 39.41 -107.59
N ILE A 1007 -53.86 40.06 -106.68
CA ILE A 1007 -55.33 40.08 -106.66
C ILE A 1007 -55.86 41.44 -107.12
N GLY A 1008 -56.72 41.45 -108.15
CA GLY A 1008 -57.34 42.68 -108.66
C GLY A 1008 -58.38 43.29 -107.70
N PRO A 1009 -58.75 44.57 -107.86
CA PRO A 1009 -59.66 45.31 -106.96
C PRO A 1009 -61.08 44.74 -106.82
N HIS A 1010 -61.45 43.73 -107.63
CA HIS A 1010 -62.73 43.01 -107.58
C HIS A 1010 -62.59 41.53 -107.19
N GLY A 1011 -61.42 41.10 -106.69
CA GLY A 1011 -61.19 39.72 -106.23
C GLY A 1011 -60.89 38.73 -107.35
N GLU A 1012 -60.47 39.20 -108.52
CA GLU A 1012 -60.05 38.35 -109.64
C GLU A 1012 -58.59 37.92 -109.46
N ILE A 1013 -58.35 36.61 -109.52
CA ILE A 1013 -57.02 36.01 -109.47
C ILE A 1013 -56.64 35.61 -110.90
N SER A 1014 -55.62 36.25 -111.48
CA SER A 1014 -55.14 35.92 -112.82
C SER A 1014 -54.37 34.59 -112.79
N VAL A 1015 -55.05 33.47 -113.08
CA VAL A 1015 -54.40 32.16 -113.24
C VAL A 1015 -54.02 31.97 -114.71
N GLY A 1016 -52.81 32.41 -115.09
CA GLY A 1016 -52.23 32.14 -116.41
C GLY A 1016 -51.55 30.76 -116.46
N GLY A 1017 -52.10 29.85 -117.27
CA GLY A 1017 -51.61 28.48 -117.46
C GLY A 1017 -50.18 28.39 -118.06
N GLY A 1018 -49.46 27.34 -117.68
CA GLY A 1018 -48.00 27.25 -117.87
C GLY A 1018 -47.49 26.75 -119.22
N ARG A 1019 -46.15 26.82 -119.34
CA ARG A 1019 -45.23 25.83 -119.93
C ARG A 1019 -43.78 26.28 -119.65
N GLY A 1020 -42.97 25.42 -119.03
CA GLY A 1020 -41.55 25.64 -118.72
C GLY A 1020 -41.25 25.47 -117.26
#